data_AF-G1NFB9-F1
#
_entry.id   AF-G1NFB9-F1
#
_cell.length_a   1.000
_cell.length_b   1.000
_cell.length_c   1.000
_cell.angle_alpha   90.00
_cell.angle_beta   90.00
_cell.angle_gamma   90.00
#
_symmetry.space_group_name_H-M   'P 1'
#
loop_
_entity.id
_entity.type
_entity.pdbx_description
1 polymer ?
#
loop_
_entity_poly.entity_id
_entity_poly.type
_entity_poly.pdbx_seq_one_letter_code
_entity_poly.pdbx_strand_id
1 'polypeptide(L)'
;YEKTGRKLIMSVLKKEHAFLEQPTMAFVRLNEAVFLESVLEVPIPVRFIFVLLGPSQANMDYHEIGRSISTLMSDKHFHEAAYMADDRQDLLNAINEFLDCSIVIPPSEVEGKDLLKSIATFQKLLLRKRKEREQKSMKEGDGGPEFPRSSPALHAPPELCEVKAEEEEEEAEDDPLKRTGIFFGGLVRDIKRRYPKYLSDIRDALHSQCLAAVLFIYFAALSPAITFGGLLGEKTEGLMGVSELIISTSVLGILFSLLGAQPLLVIGFSGPLLVFEEAFYKFCQTQDIEYLTGRVWIGLWLIVFIFIIVAAEGSFLVRYISPFTQEIFAFLISLIFIYETFYKLYKVFAEHPLLKFYPPNVQSGLNASMLSADAMSLGIRMQPNTALLSLILMLGTFFIAFFMRKFKNSRFLGGKARRIIGDFGIPISILVMVLVDYTITDTYTQKLNVPSGLSVTSPHKRGWFIHPMGSNGTFPLWMMFASAIPALLVFILIFMETQITTLIVSKKERKLLKGSGFHLDLLLIGTMGGLCALFGLPWLTAATVRSVTHVNALTVMSKAIAPGEKPKIEEVKEQRVTGVLIAALVGLSIVMGNMLRQIPLAVLFGIFLYMGVTSLTGIQLYERLLLIFMPSKHHPDHIYVVKVKTWRMNLFTCIQLACIVLLWVVKSTVASLAFPFVLIMTVPLRRFVLPRFFHDRELKALDSEDAEPNFDEDGRDEYNELHMPV
;
A
#
# COMPACT_ATOMS: atom_id res chain seq x y z
N TYR A 1 22.43 13.22 -29.63
CA TYR A 1 22.66 14.66 -29.41
C TYR A 1 22.45 15.44 -30.72
N GLU A 2 21.38 15.15 -31.48
CA GLU A 2 21.27 15.62 -32.88
C GLU A 2 19.81 15.92 -33.31
N LYS A 3 18.88 16.13 -32.37
CA LYS A 3 17.45 16.36 -32.68
C LYS A 3 16.76 17.52 -31.96
N THR A 4 17.52 18.48 -31.44
CA THR A 4 16.96 19.75 -30.93
C THR A 4 17.89 20.92 -31.27
N GLY A 5 17.89 21.31 -32.54
CA GLY A 5 18.61 22.48 -33.06
C GLY A 5 17.98 23.83 -32.69
N ARG A 6 17.60 24.03 -31.42
CA ARG A 6 17.06 25.30 -30.89
C ARG A 6 17.36 25.46 -29.40
N LYS A 7 18.65 25.41 -29.02
CA LYS A 7 19.12 25.95 -27.75
C LYS A 7 20.21 26.96 -28.05
N LEU A 8 19.78 28.17 -28.42
CA LEU A 8 20.65 29.31 -28.67
C LEU A 8 20.50 30.29 -27.51
N ILE A 9 21.63 30.58 -26.88
CA ILE A 9 21.71 31.26 -25.59
C ILE A 9 22.00 32.74 -25.85
N MET A 10 21.27 33.62 -25.16
CA MET A 10 21.58 35.04 -25.11
C MET A 10 22.80 35.26 -24.21
N SER A 11 23.83 35.94 -24.72
CA SER A 11 24.94 36.41 -23.88
C SER A 11 24.60 37.78 -23.29
N VAL A 12 24.68 37.89 -21.97
CA VAL A 12 24.51 39.16 -21.25
C VAL A 12 25.87 39.70 -20.87
N LEU A 13 26.33 40.74 -21.56
CA LEU A 13 27.59 41.42 -21.27
C LEU A 13 27.34 42.61 -20.34
N LYS A 14 28.02 42.62 -19.20
CA LYS A 14 27.91 43.68 -18.18
C LYS A 14 29.27 44.31 -17.96
N LYS A 15 29.34 45.63 -18.01
CA LYS A 15 30.57 46.35 -17.66
C LYS A 15 30.24 47.68 -17.00
N GLU A 16 30.81 47.89 -15.83
CA GLU A 16 30.71 49.16 -15.11
C GLU A 16 31.81 50.10 -15.60
N HIS A 17 31.42 51.31 -16.01
CA HIS A 17 32.36 52.33 -16.47
C HIS A 17 32.05 53.68 -15.84
N ALA A 18 33.07 54.27 -15.22
CA ALA A 18 32.95 55.51 -14.43
C ALA A 18 32.64 56.76 -15.26
N PHE A 19 32.69 56.69 -16.60
CA PHE A 19 32.44 57.82 -17.50
C PHE A 19 30.97 57.96 -17.94
N LEU A 20 30.13 56.94 -17.72
CA LEU A 20 28.75 56.95 -18.17
C LEU A 20 27.86 57.67 -17.16
N GLU A 21 27.16 58.73 -17.58
CA GLU A 21 26.19 59.44 -16.72
C GLU A 21 24.88 58.66 -16.57
N GLN A 22 24.53 57.80 -17.53
CA GLN A 22 23.31 57.01 -17.56
C GLN A 22 23.57 55.57 -18.05
N PRO A 23 22.76 54.58 -17.62
CA PRO A 23 22.85 53.21 -18.13
C PRO A 23 22.42 53.14 -19.60
N THR A 24 23.21 52.45 -20.42
CA THR A 24 22.97 52.23 -21.85
C THR A 24 22.74 50.75 -22.10
N MET A 25 21.65 50.42 -22.78
CA MET A 25 21.24 49.07 -23.13
C MET A 25 21.20 48.89 -24.64
N ALA A 26 21.69 47.74 -25.13
CA ALA A 26 21.54 47.34 -26.52
C ALA A 26 21.10 45.88 -26.61
N PHE A 27 20.05 45.62 -27.39
CA PHE A 27 19.62 44.27 -27.74
C PHE A 27 19.93 44.06 -29.23
N VAL A 28 20.83 43.12 -29.53
CA VAL A 28 21.37 42.92 -30.86
C VAL A 28 21.00 41.53 -31.35
N ARG A 29 20.27 41.46 -32.47
CA ARG A 29 20.01 40.21 -33.21
C ARG A 29 21.01 40.08 -34.34
N LEU A 30 21.83 39.03 -34.30
CA LEU A 30 22.75 38.69 -35.38
C LEU A 30 21.99 38.02 -36.54
N ASN A 31 22.44 38.26 -37.77
CA ASN A 31 21.86 37.65 -38.96
C ASN A 31 22.07 36.12 -38.97
N GLU A 32 23.27 35.69 -38.59
CA GLU A 32 23.65 34.30 -38.40
C GLU A 32 24.15 34.09 -36.96
N ALA A 33 24.05 32.85 -36.48
CA ALA A 33 24.53 32.52 -35.15
C ALA A 33 26.05 32.31 -35.16
N VAL A 34 26.75 32.95 -34.21
CA VAL A 34 28.22 32.98 -34.14
C VAL A 34 28.70 32.40 -32.81
N PHE A 35 29.79 31.63 -32.82
CA PHE A 35 30.45 31.15 -31.61
C PHE A 35 31.29 32.28 -30.98
N LEU A 36 31.03 32.62 -29.73
CA LEU A 36 31.78 33.63 -28.98
C LEU A 36 32.73 32.94 -27.99
N GLU A 37 33.85 32.41 -28.50
CA GLU A 37 34.80 31.57 -27.75
C GLU A 37 35.50 32.29 -26.57
N SER A 38 35.55 33.63 -26.58
CA SER A 38 36.22 34.42 -25.52
C SER A 38 35.27 35.00 -24.47
N VAL A 39 33.95 34.79 -24.61
CA VAL A 39 32.92 35.41 -23.76
C VAL A 39 32.13 34.37 -22.94
N LEU A 40 32.04 33.14 -23.44
CA LEU A 40 31.31 32.05 -22.81
C LEU A 40 32.24 30.91 -22.42
N GLU A 41 32.05 30.34 -21.23
CA GLU A 41 32.77 29.14 -20.78
C GLU A 41 32.45 27.89 -21.62
N VAL A 42 31.34 27.90 -22.36
CA VAL A 42 30.89 26.80 -23.23
C VAL A 42 30.73 27.30 -24.68
N PRO A 43 31.30 26.60 -25.69
CA PRO A 43 31.21 27.01 -27.09
C PRO A 43 29.80 26.74 -27.63
N ILE A 44 28.91 27.72 -27.49
CA ILE A 44 27.52 27.67 -27.95
C ILE A 44 27.32 28.79 -28.97
N PRO A 45 26.64 28.53 -30.10
CA PRO A 45 26.35 29.57 -31.08
C PRO A 45 25.36 30.58 -30.48
N VAL A 46 25.67 31.87 -30.59
CA VAL A 46 24.88 32.99 -30.06
C VAL A 46 24.28 33.77 -31.22
N ARG A 47 22.98 34.08 -31.13
CA ARG A 47 22.25 34.89 -32.12
C ARG A 47 21.69 36.18 -31.55
N PHE A 48 21.46 36.23 -30.25
CA PHE A 48 21.00 37.42 -29.54
C PHE A 48 22.05 37.82 -28.51
N ILE A 49 22.43 39.10 -28.52
CA ILE A 49 23.37 39.67 -27.57
C ILE A 49 22.66 40.81 -26.84
N PHE A 50 22.65 40.75 -25.53
CA PHE A 50 22.18 41.86 -24.70
C PHE A 50 23.39 42.49 -23.99
N VAL A 51 23.60 43.78 -24.25
CA VAL A 51 24.70 44.55 -23.68
C VAL A 51 24.11 45.59 -22.73
N LEU A 52 24.58 45.59 -21.48
CA LEU A 52 24.20 46.53 -20.45
C LEU A 52 25.46 47.20 -19.89
N LEU A 53 25.56 48.50 -20.08
CA LEU A 53 26.67 49.34 -19.61
C LEU A 53 26.09 50.42 -18.69
N GLY A 54 26.76 50.75 -17.59
CA GLY A 54 26.28 51.83 -16.73
C GLY A 54 27.28 52.30 -15.67
N PRO A 55 26.97 53.41 -14.97
CA PRO A 55 27.78 53.96 -13.90
C PRO A 55 27.88 53.01 -12.70
N SER A 56 28.99 53.04 -11.97
CA SER A 56 29.20 52.31 -10.71
C SER A 56 28.40 52.88 -9.51
N GLN A 57 27.38 53.72 -9.73
CA GLN A 57 26.62 54.33 -8.64
C GLN A 57 25.50 53.40 -8.10
N ALA A 58 25.38 53.37 -6.78
CA ALA A 58 24.88 52.26 -5.97
C ALA A 58 23.34 52.05 -5.89
N ASN A 59 22.57 52.38 -6.93
CA ASN A 59 21.10 52.26 -6.86
C ASN A 59 20.46 51.34 -7.90
N MET A 60 21.26 50.60 -8.68
CA MET A 60 20.75 49.67 -9.68
C MET A 60 21.61 48.42 -9.75
N ASP A 61 20.99 47.26 -9.50
CA ASP A 61 21.68 45.99 -9.59
C ASP A 61 21.66 45.48 -11.04
N TYR A 62 22.77 45.71 -11.77
CA TYR A 62 22.96 45.20 -13.12
C TYR A 62 22.86 43.66 -13.17
N HIS A 63 23.06 42.98 -12.04
CA HIS A 63 22.86 41.54 -11.94
C HIS A 63 21.40 41.16 -12.24
N GLU A 64 20.46 41.79 -11.55
CA GLU A 64 19.02 41.52 -11.61
C GLU A 64 18.39 41.88 -12.97
N ILE A 65 18.86 42.95 -13.62
CA ILE A 65 18.41 43.29 -14.98
C ILE A 65 18.79 42.18 -15.97
N GLY A 66 20.02 41.68 -15.90
CA GLY A 66 20.45 40.57 -16.75
C GLY A 66 19.70 39.27 -16.47
N ARG A 67 19.36 38.99 -15.21
CA ARG A 67 18.54 37.84 -14.82
C ARG A 67 17.12 37.93 -15.37
N SER A 68 16.54 39.15 -15.35
CA SER A 68 15.20 39.41 -15.87
C SER A 68 15.13 39.17 -17.38
N ILE A 69 16.08 39.69 -18.16
CA ILE A 69 16.13 39.47 -19.61
C ILE A 69 16.46 37.99 -19.95
N SER A 70 17.27 37.31 -19.14
CA SER A 70 17.53 35.87 -19.31
C SER A 70 16.26 35.03 -19.10
N THR A 71 15.45 35.39 -18.10
CA THR A 71 14.17 34.74 -17.83
C THR A 71 13.19 34.96 -18.99
N LEU A 72 13.12 36.18 -19.50
CA LEU A 72 12.32 36.54 -20.67
C LEU A 72 12.71 35.74 -21.92
N MET A 73 14.01 35.63 -22.22
CA MET A 73 14.52 34.87 -23.37
C MET A 73 14.41 33.35 -23.21
N SER A 74 14.15 32.85 -21.99
CA SER A 74 13.91 31.42 -21.74
C SER A 74 12.48 30.99 -22.09
N ASP A 75 11.55 31.94 -22.22
CA ASP A 75 10.19 31.64 -22.69
C ASP A 75 10.18 31.39 -24.20
N LYS A 76 9.50 30.31 -24.60
CA LYS A 76 9.45 29.87 -26.00
C LYS A 76 8.67 30.85 -26.88
N HIS A 77 7.58 31.43 -26.36
CA HIS A 77 6.73 32.35 -27.14
C HIS A 77 7.45 33.68 -27.37
N PHE A 78 8.02 34.26 -26.30
CA PHE A 78 8.85 35.45 -26.44
C PHE A 78 10.04 35.21 -27.38
N HIS A 79 10.71 34.06 -27.26
CA HIS A 79 11.83 33.72 -28.14
C HIS A 79 11.44 33.67 -29.62
N GLU A 80 10.30 33.05 -29.95
CA GLU A 80 9.79 32.98 -31.32
C GLU A 80 9.39 34.36 -31.83
N ALA A 81 8.72 35.17 -31.01
CA ALA A 81 8.35 36.55 -31.36
C ALA A 81 9.59 37.44 -31.58
N ALA A 82 10.60 37.36 -30.71
CA ALA A 82 11.86 38.10 -30.85
C ALA A 82 12.66 37.67 -32.10
N TYR A 83 12.48 36.43 -32.56
CA TYR A 83 13.08 35.95 -33.80
C TYR A 83 12.38 36.51 -35.04
N MET A 84 11.06 36.69 -34.99
CA MET A 84 10.24 37.22 -36.10
C MET A 84 10.09 38.74 -36.07
N ALA A 85 10.54 39.42 -35.03
CA ALA A 85 10.45 40.87 -34.92
C ALA A 85 11.27 41.57 -36.02
N ASP A 86 10.65 42.45 -36.79
CA ASP A 86 11.33 43.24 -37.82
C ASP A 86 11.69 44.63 -37.29
N ASP A 87 10.84 45.18 -36.42
CA ASP A 87 11.02 46.49 -35.82
C ASP A 87 11.03 46.44 -34.28
N ARG A 88 11.52 47.53 -33.66
CA ARG A 88 11.52 47.71 -32.19
C ARG A 88 10.12 47.53 -31.59
N GLN A 89 9.08 47.93 -32.32
CA GLN A 89 7.71 47.88 -31.84
C GLN A 89 7.22 46.44 -31.63
N ASP A 90 7.65 45.50 -32.49
CA ASP A 90 7.30 44.08 -32.39
C ASP A 90 7.91 43.45 -31.14
N LEU A 91 9.18 43.80 -30.86
CA LEU A 91 9.85 43.33 -29.65
C LEU A 91 9.19 43.88 -28.38
N LEU A 92 8.78 45.16 -28.37
CA LEU A 92 8.04 45.75 -27.25
C LEU A 92 6.67 45.09 -27.06
N ASN A 93 5.97 44.75 -28.15
CA ASN A 93 4.72 44.01 -28.10
C ASN A 93 4.92 42.60 -27.52
N ALA A 94 5.99 41.91 -27.92
CA ALA A 94 6.35 40.60 -27.37
C ALA A 94 6.65 40.67 -25.85
N ILE A 95 7.32 41.74 -25.38
CA ILE A 95 7.58 41.94 -23.95
C ILE A 95 6.26 42.13 -23.20
N ASN A 96 5.35 42.96 -23.72
CA ASN A 96 4.04 43.19 -23.10
C ASN A 96 3.22 41.88 -23.05
N GLU A 97 3.24 41.09 -24.11
CA GLU A 97 2.56 39.80 -24.16
C GLU A 97 3.11 38.80 -23.12
N PHE A 98 4.42 38.78 -22.93
CA PHE A 98 5.03 37.98 -21.86
C PHE A 98 4.62 38.48 -20.46
N LEU A 99 4.61 39.79 -20.25
CA LEU A 99 4.22 40.39 -18.96
C LEU A 99 2.73 40.15 -18.64
N ASP A 100 1.85 40.16 -19.64
CA ASP A 100 0.44 39.79 -19.48
C ASP A 100 0.26 38.33 -19.04
N CYS A 101 1.21 37.45 -19.37
CA CYS A 101 1.23 36.03 -18.99
C CYS A 101 2.01 35.77 -17.69
N SER A 102 2.60 36.82 -17.10
CA SER A 102 3.42 36.74 -15.90
C SER A 102 2.62 37.14 -14.67
N ILE A 103 2.63 36.29 -13.65
CA ILE A 103 2.00 36.60 -12.37
C ILE A 103 3.04 37.21 -11.46
N VAL A 104 2.93 38.52 -11.20
CA VAL A 104 3.81 39.22 -10.26
C VAL A 104 3.36 38.90 -8.84
N ILE A 105 4.26 38.28 -8.07
CA ILE A 105 4.02 37.97 -6.67
C ILE A 105 4.73 39.04 -5.83
N PRO A 106 4.05 39.73 -4.90
CA PRO A 106 4.70 40.69 -4.02
C PRO A 106 5.73 39.97 -3.12
N PRO A 107 6.85 40.61 -2.78
CA PRO A 107 7.96 39.98 -2.04
C PRO A 107 7.66 39.65 -0.56
N SER A 108 6.45 39.91 -0.06
CA SER A 108 6.05 39.55 1.31
C SER A 108 5.88 38.04 1.47
N GLU A 109 6.28 37.50 2.64
CA GLU A 109 6.36 36.08 2.99
C GLU A 109 5.20 35.24 2.42
N VAL A 110 5.46 34.57 1.30
CA VAL A 110 4.56 33.56 0.73
C VAL A 110 4.73 32.28 1.53
N GLU A 111 4.08 32.22 2.69
CA GLU A 111 4.04 31.02 3.53
C GLU A 111 3.11 29.97 2.91
N GLY A 112 3.60 29.23 1.92
CA GLY A 112 2.95 27.99 1.51
C GLY A 112 3.22 27.51 0.08
N LYS A 113 3.76 26.28 -0.03
CA LYS A 113 3.87 25.52 -1.29
C LYS A 113 2.52 25.32 -2.01
N ASP A 114 1.41 25.40 -1.27
CA ASP A 114 0.05 25.28 -1.81
C ASP A 114 -0.38 26.50 -2.63
N LEU A 115 0.07 27.71 -2.26
CA LEU A 115 -0.24 28.93 -3.03
C LEU A 115 0.42 28.86 -4.41
N LEU A 116 1.66 28.35 -4.49
CA LEU A 116 2.37 28.12 -5.74
C LEU A 116 1.66 27.11 -6.65
N LYS A 117 1.10 26.03 -6.10
CA LYS A 117 0.28 25.07 -6.87
C LYS A 117 -0.99 25.72 -7.43
N SER A 118 -1.66 26.56 -6.63
CA SER A 118 -2.83 27.33 -7.07
C SER A 118 -2.48 28.34 -8.16
N ILE A 119 -1.30 28.97 -8.07
CA ILE A 119 -0.81 29.93 -9.06
C ILE A 119 -0.50 29.21 -10.39
N ALA A 120 0.11 28.02 -10.35
CA ALA A 120 0.38 27.23 -11.55
C ALA A 120 -0.91 26.80 -12.27
N THR A 121 -1.96 26.43 -11.53
CA THR A 121 -3.28 26.11 -12.11
C THR A 121 -3.95 27.35 -12.68
N PHE A 122 -3.84 28.48 -11.99
CA PHE A 122 -4.38 29.76 -12.45
C PHE A 122 -3.68 30.26 -13.72
N GLN A 123 -2.35 30.14 -13.80
CA GLN A 123 -1.55 30.47 -14.98
C GLN A 123 -1.95 29.61 -16.19
N LYS A 124 -2.16 28.30 -16.01
CA LYS A 124 -2.70 27.41 -17.06
C LYS A 124 -4.10 27.83 -17.53
N LEU A 125 -4.96 28.26 -16.61
CA LEU A 125 -6.30 28.76 -16.92
C LEU A 125 -6.28 30.06 -17.73
N LEU A 126 -5.38 30.99 -17.41
CA LEU A 126 -5.18 32.22 -18.17
C LEU A 126 -4.71 31.92 -19.61
N LEU A 127 -3.73 31.03 -19.76
CA LEU A 127 -3.25 30.58 -21.08
C LEU A 127 -4.37 29.91 -21.90
N ARG A 128 -5.20 29.07 -21.26
CA ARG A 128 -6.34 28.41 -21.92
C ARG A 128 -7.40 29.40 -22.41
N LYS A 129 -7.83 30.33 -21.54
CA LYS A 129 -8.80 31.38 -21.90
C LYS A 129 -8.33 32.27 -23.05
N ARG A 130 -7.01 32.44 -23.23
CA ARG A 130 -6.44 33.24 -24.31
C ARG A 130 -6.37 32.48 -25.64
N LYS A 131 -5.96 31.20 -25.64
CA LYS A 131 -6.09 30.33 -26.83
C LYS A 131 -7.52 30.29 -27.36
N GLU A 132 -8.50 30.29 -26.46
CA GLU A 132 -9.92 30.37 -26.80
C GLU A 132 -10.34 31.72 -27.40
N ARG A 133 -9.68 32.83 -27.04
CA ARG A 133 -9.92 34.17 -27.64
C ARG A 133 -9.27 34.31 -29.01
N GLU A 134 -8.04 33.83 -29.18
CA GLU A 134 -7.33 33.84 -30.45
C GLU A 134 -8.04 32.97 -31.51
N GLN A 135 -8.59 31.83 -31.10
CA GLN A 135 -9.44 31.00 -31.97
C GLN A 135 -10.80 31.64 -32.30
N LYS A 136 -11.31 32.55 -31.45
CA LYS A 136 -12.54 33.32 -31.73
C LYS A 136 -12.26 34.50 -32.67
N SER A 137 -11.17 35.23 -32.47
CA SER A 137 -10.79 36.33 -33.37
C SER A 137 -10.44 35.85 -34.78
N MET A 138 -9.89 34.63 -34.93
CA MET A 138 -9.68 34.01 -36.25
C MET A 138 -10.97 33.58 -36.95
N LYS A 139 -12.07 33.38 -36.20
CA LYS A 139 -13.38 32.99 -36.76
C LYS A 139 -14.28 34.17 -37.11
N GLU A 140 -14.03 35.34 -36.53
CA GLU A 140 -14.82 36.56 -36.77
C GLU A 140 -14.20 37.48 -37.84
N GLY A 141 -13.01 37.16 -38.36
CA GLY A 141 -12.26 38.00 -39.30
C GLY A 141 -12.55 37.81 -40.79
N ASP A 142 -13.43 36.90 -41.20
CA ASP A 142 -13.79 36.69 -42.62
C ASP A 142 -15.27 37.03 -42.84
N GLY A 143 -15.53 38.31 -43.13
CA GLY A 143 -16.86 38.84 -43.43
C GLY A 143 -17.06 39.04 -44.92
N GLY A 144 -17.89 38.19 -45.54
CA GLY A 144 -18.49 38.36 -46.87
C GLY A 144 -19.86 37.67 -46.95
N PRO A 145 -20.88 38.22 -47.66
CA PRO A 145 -22.29 37.98 -47.36
C PRO A 145 -22.85 36.64 -47.85
N GLU A 146 -23.75 36.06 -47.04
CA GLU A 146 -24.48 34.81 -47.28
C GLU A 146 -25.39 34.86 -48.53
N PHE A 147 -25.39 33.76 -49.30
CA PHE A 147 -26.51 33.30 -50.12
C PHE A 147 -26.80 31.82 -49.78
N PRO A 148 -28.07 31.41 -49.60
CA PRO A 148 -28.39 30.04 -49.21
C PRO A 148 -28.64 29.16 -50.45
N ARG A 149 -27.95 28.01 -50.58
CA ARG A 149 -28.46 26.85 -51.35
C ARG A 149 -27.63 25.56 -51.22
N SER A 150 -28.32 24.52 -50.72
CA SER A 150 -28.37 23.11 -51.17
C SER A 150 -27.10 22.30 -51.45
N SER A 151 -26.99 21.19 -50.72
CA SER A 151 -26.14 19.96 -50.82
C SER A 151 -25.98 19.35 -52.24
N PRO A 152 -25.16 18.28 -52.49
CA PRO A 152 -24.41 17.41 -51.56
C PRO A 152 -22.94 17.01 -51.94
N ALA A 153 -22.21 16.57 -50.92
CA ALA A 153 -21.04 15.65 -50.86
C ALA A 153 -20.16 15.39 -52.11
N LEU A 154 -18.83 15.66 -52.00
CA LEU A 154 -17.76 14.66 -52.24
C LEU A 154 -16.37 15.13 -51.75
N HIS A 155 -15.77 14.33 -50.86
CA HIS A 155 -14.35 14.12 -50.50
C HIS A 155 -13.30 15.26 -50.53
N ALA A 156 -12.77 15.58 -49.32
CA ALA A 156 -11.36 15.96 -49.05
C ALA A 156 -10.99 15.53 -47.59
N PRO A 157 -9.70 15.35 -47.23
CA PRO A 157 -9.19 14.26 -46.38
C PRO A 157 -9.30 14.46 -44.84
N PRO A 158 -9.19 13.37 -44.05
CA PRO A 158 -9.37 13.35 -42.60
C PRO A 158 -8.04 13.61 -41.87
N GLU A 159 -7.64 14.87 -41.66
CA GLU A 159 -6.46 15.17 -40.82
C GLU A 159 -6.66 16.29 -39.79
N LEU A 160 -7.81 16.97 -39.77
CA LEU A 160 -8.07 18.05 -38.79
C LEU A 160 -9.15 17.74 -37.74
N CYS A 161 -9.74 16.55 -37.75
CA CYS A 161 -10.69 16.11 -36.73
C CYS A 161 -10.14 15.08 -35.74
N GLU A 162 -8.98 14.47 -36.00
CA GLU A 162 -8.36 13.52 -35.04
C GLU A 162 -7.66 14.24 -33.88
N VAL A 163 -7.05 15.41 -34.12
CA VAL A 163 -6.33 16.16 -33.06
C VAL A 163 -7.27 16.70 -31.97
N LYS A 164 -8.57 16.88 -32.24
CA LYS A 164 -9.56 17.28 -31.23
C LYS A 164 -10.13 16.14 -30.41
N ALA A 165 -10.02 14.90 -30.88
CA ALA A 165 -10.40 13.71 -30.12
C ALA A 165 -9.23 13.21 -29.24
N GLU A 166 -7.99 13.41 -29.69
CA GLU A 166 -6.80 12.91 -28.97
C GLU A 166 -6.39 13.74 -27.75
N GLU A 167 -6.64 15.07 -27.72
CA GLU A 167 -6.28 15.90 -26.55
C GLU A 167 -7.38 15.99 -25.47
N GLU A 168 -8.61 15.56 -25.73
CA GLU A 168 -9.68 15.43 -24.72
C GLU A 168 -9.76 14.02 -24.10
N GLU A 169 -9.04 13.02 -24.65
CA GLU A 169 -8.93 11.69 -24.07
C GLU A 169 -7.78 11.55 -23.04
N GLU A 170 -6.85 12.51 -22.97
CA GLU A 170 -5.92 12.61 -21.85
C GLU A 170 -6.60 13.28 -20.64
N GLU A 171 -6.98 12.44 -19.65
CA GLU A 171 -7.49 12.77 -18.30
C GLU A 171 -9.02 12.74 -18.06
N ALA A 172 -9.80 11.96 -18.81
CA ALA A 172 -10.95 11.30 -18.19
C ALA A 172 -10.44 10.10 -17.38
N GLU A 173 -9.86 10.33 -16.19
CA GLU A 173 -9.39 9.27 -15.30
C GLU A 173 -10.46 8.17 -15.14
N ASP A 174 -10.21 7.00 -15.73
CA ASP A 174 -11.13 5.87 -15.73
C ASP A 174 -11.20 5.24 -14.33
N ASP A 175 -12.06 5.81 -13.49
CA ASP A 175 -12.25 5.42 -12.09
C ASP A 175 -12.83 3.99 -12.00
N PRO A 176 -12.05 3.01 -11.50
CA PRO A 176 -12.44 1.59 -11.48
C PRO A 176 -13.63 1.32 -10.55
N LEU A 177 -13.96 2.24 -9.64
CA LEU A 177 -15.07 2.10 -8.70
C LEU A 177 -16.37 2.73 -9.22
N LYS A 178 -16.38 3.28 -10.44
CA LYS A 178 -17.55 3.99 -10.99
C LYS A 178 -18.60 2.97 -11.40
N ARG A 179 -19.84 3.18 -10.92
CA ARG A 179 -20.96 2.30 -11.27
C ARG A 179 -21.27 2.39 -12.75
N THR A 180 -21.45 1.23 -13.37
CA THR A 180 -21.88 1.09 -14.75
C THR A 180 -23.40 1.07 -14.88
N GLY A 181 -24.13 0.69 -13.82
CA GLY A 181 -25.59 0.65 -13.79
C GLY A 181 -26.17 -0.57 -14.52
N ILE A 182 -25.32 -1.54 -14.88
CA ILE A 182 -25.68 -2.75 -15.64
C ILE A 182 -25.39 -3.95 -14.75
N PHE A 183 -26.26 -4.96 -14.76
CA PHE A 183 -26.03 -6.20 -14.01
C PHE A 183 -24.69 -6.84 -14.43
N PHE A 184 -23.80 -7.11 -13.46
CA PHE A 184 -22.40 -7.53 -13.69
C PHE A 184 -21.52 -6.56 -14.50
N GLY A 185 -21.95 -5.32 -14.75
CA GLY A 185 -21.19 -4.40 -15.60
C GLY A 185 -19.80 -4.06 -15.04
N GLY A 186 -19.68 -3.92 -13.72
CA GLY A 186 -18.39 -3.75 -13.03
C GLY A 186 -17.43 -4.92 -13.23
N LEU A 187 -17.93 -6.16 -13.17
CA LEU A 187 -17.14 -7.38 -13.43
C LEU A 187 -16.65 -7.45 -14.88
N VAL A 188 -17.55 -7.18 -15.84
CA VAL A 188 -17.20 -7.18 -17.27
C VAL A 188 -16.17 -6.11 -17.58
N ARG A 189 -16.27 -4.94 -16.94
CA ARG A 189 -15.29 -3.85 -17.08
C ARG A 189 -13.91 -4.25 -16.55
N ASP A 190 -13.85 -4.89 -15.37
CA ASP A 190 -12.59 -5.40 -14.80
C ASP A 190 -11.90 -6.39 -15.75
N ILE A 191 -12.66 -7.34 -16.32
CA ILE A 191 -12.15 -8.35 -17.26
C ILE A 191 -11.64 -7.69 -18.54
N LYS A 192 -12.46 -6.82 -19.17
CA LYS A 192 -12.11 -6.12 -20.41
C LYS A 192 -10.87 -5.25 -20.24
N ARG A 193 -10.64 -4.68 -19.05
CA ARG A 193 -9.47 -3.85 -18.75
C ARG A 193 -8.20 -4.67 -18.53
N ARG A 194 -8.27 -5.78 -17.78
CA ARG A 194 -7.08 -6.51 -17.35
C ARG A 194 -6.61 -7.60 -18.32
N TYR A 195 -7.51 -8.40 -18.87
CA TYR A 195 -7.13 -9.58 -19.67
C TYR A 195 -6.35 -9.28 -20.97
N PRO A 196 -6.59 -8.16 -21.70
CA PRO A 196 -5.76 -7.82 -22.86
C PRO A 196 -4.28 -7.65 -22.52
N LYS A 197 -3.98 -7.25 -21.27
CA LYS A 197 -2.61 -7.02 -20.78
C LYS A 197 -1.96 -8.30 -20.23
N TYR A 198 -2.63 -9.46 -20.26
CA TYR A 198 -2.14 -10.69 -19.63
C TYR A 198 -0.76 -11.16 -20.14
N LEU A 199 -0.54 -11.12 -21.46
CA LEU A 199 0.76 -11.53 -22.03
C LEU A 199 1.91 -10.60 -21.62
N SER A 200 1.60 -9.31 -21.39
CA SER A 200 2.60 -8.36 -20.88
C SER A 200 3.01 -8.70 -19.44
N ASP A 201 2.10 -9.24 -18.62
CA ASP A 201 2.39 -9.65 -17.24
C ASP A 201 3.42 -10.79 -17.17
N ILE A 202 3.43 -11.68 -18.17
CA ILE A 202 4.42 -12.77 -18.26
C ILE A 202 5.77 -12.23 -18.74
N ARG A 203 5.77 -11.28 -19.69
CA ARG A 203 6.99 -10.65 -20.18
C ARG A 203 7.69 -9.81 -19.11
N ASP A 204 6.93 -9.06 -18.32
CA ASP A 204 7.46 -8.19 -17.26
C ASP A 204 8.04 -8.97 -16.08
N ALA A 205 7.66 -10.25 -15.93
CA ALA A 205 8.19 -11.12 -14.89
C ALA A 205 9.65 -11.55 -15.10
N LEU A 206 10.20 -11.43 -16.32
CA LEU A 206 11.58 -11.84 -16.65
C LEU A 206 12.67 -10.93 -16.09
N HIS A 207 12.30 -9.88 -15.34
CA HIS A 207 13.25 -8.99 -14.68
C HIS A 207 13.87 -9.63 -13.43
N SER A 208 15.17 -9.42 -13.18
CA SER A 208 15.90 -10.03 -12.05
C SER A 208 15.35 -9.63 -10.68
N GLN A 209 14.77 -8.44 -10.56
CA GLN A 209 14.08 -7.96 -9.35
C GLN A 209 12.91 -8.89 -8.95
N CYS A 210 12.23 -9.50 -9.91
CA CYS A 210 11.11 -10.41 -9.66
C CYS A 210 11.56 -11.66 -8.89
N LEU A 211 12.74 -12.21 -9.20
CA LEU A 211 13.29 -13.36 -8.49
C LEU A 211 13.62 -13.03 -7.03
N ALA A 212 14.22 -11.86 -6.77
CA ALA A 212 14.49 -11.40 -5.43
C ALA A 212 13.19 -11.18 -4.63
N ALA A 213 12.17 -10.58 -5.27
CA ALA A 213 10.85 -10.40 -4.68
C ALA A 213 10.17 -11.74 -4.33
N VAL A 214 10.28 -12.76 -5.19
CA VAL A 214 9.73 -14.11 -4.93
C VAL A 214 10.32 -14.71 -3.66
N LEU A 215 11.65 -14.71 -3.52
CA LEU A 215 12.31 -15.29 -2.35
C LEU A 215 11.95 -14.54 -1.06
N PHE A 216 11.96 -13.21 -1.12
CA PHE A 216 11.59 -12.38 0.03
C PHE A 216 10.13 -12.60 0.46
N ILE A 217 9.19 -12.51 -0.48
CA ILE A 217 7.76 -12.62 -0.17
C ILE A 217 7.35 -14.06 0.15
N TYR A 218 8.05 -15.07 -0.36
CA TYR A 218 7.87 -16.47 0.06
C TYR A 218 8.00 -16.61 1.59
N PHE A 219 9.08 -16.11 2.18
CA PHE A 219 9.26 -16.16 3.63
C PHE A 219 8.24 -15.30 4.38
N ALA A 220 7.90 -14.13 3.82
CA ALA A 220 6.86 -13.25 4.37
C ALA A 220 5.44 -13.87 4.29
N ALA A 221 5.18 -14.78 3.35
CA ALA A 221 3.92 -15.49 3.21
C ALA A 221 3.86 -16.77 4.05
N LEU A 222 4.96 -17.53 4.08
CA LEU A 222 5.06 -18.79 4.81
C LEU A 222 4.99 -18.60 6.32
N SER A 223 5.68 -17.59 6.87
CA SER A 223 5.74 -17.37 8.33
C SER A 223 4.35 -17.14 8.96
N PRO A 224 3.50 -16.24 8.45
CA PRO A 224 2.12 -16.12 8.93
C PRO A 224 1.26 -17.35 8.66
N ALA A 225 1.47 -18.07 7.54
CA ALA A 225 0.71 -19.30 7.25
C ALA A 225 1.01 -20.41 8.28
N ILE A 226 2.28 -20.60 8.64
CA ILE A 226 2.66 -21.52 9.71
C ILE A 226 2.06 -21.05 11.03
N THR A 227 2.18 -19.77 11.34
CA THR A 227 1.80 -19.29 12.65
C THR A 227 0.28 -19.30 12.86
N PHE A 228 -0.50 -18.77 11.91
CA PHE A 228 -1.95 -18.85 11.97
C PHE A 228 -2.44 -20.29 11.89
N GLY A 229 -1.77 -21.16 11.14
CA GLY A 229 -2.11 -22.58 11.05
C GLY A 229 -1.92 -23.28 12.39
N GLY A 230 -0.85 -22.96 13.12
CA GLY A 230 -0.60 -23.48 14.46
C GLY A 230 -1.66 -23.04 15.45
N LEU A 231 -2.03 -21.75 15.43
CA LEU A 231 -3.11 -21.21 16.25
C LEU A 231 -4.46 -21.84 15.92
N LEU A 232 -4.77 -21.99 14.64
CA LEU A 232 -6.02 -22.57 14.18
C LEU A 232 -6.12 -24.03 14.63
N GLY A 233 -5.00 -24.77 14.59
CA GLY A 233 -4.90 -26.13 15.12
C GLY A 233 -5.18 -26.19 16.61
N GLU A 234 -4.61 -25.28 17.39
CA GLU A 234 -4.85 -25.21 18.84
C GLU A 234 -6.32 -24.86 19.16
N LYS A 235 -6.91 -23.89 18.45
CA LYS A 235 -8.26 -23.38 18.70
C LYS A 235 -9.37 -24.32 18.23
N THR A 236 -9.10 -25.16 17.23
CA THR A 236 -10.06 -26.13 16.65
C THR A 236 -9.76 -27.57 17.06
N GLU A 237 -8.95 -27.77 18.12
CA GLU A 237 -8.54 -29.08 18.63
C GLU A 237 -8.00 -30.03 17.54
N GLY A 238 -7.26 -29.47 16.58
CA GLY A 238 -6.60 -30.19 15.50
C GLY A 238 -7.51 -30.57 14.31
N LEU A 239 -8.76 -30.09 14.25
CA LEU A 239 -9.63 -30.29 13.07
C LEU A 239 -9.15 -29.50 11.85
N MET A 240 -8.58 -28.30 12.06
CA MET A 240 -8.01 -27.47 11.00
C MET A 240 -6.70 -26.85 11.51
N GLY A 241 -5.59 -27.05 10.81
CA GLY A 241 -4.27 -26.63 11.27
C GLY A 241 -3.35 -26.12 10.18
N VAL A 242 -2.06 -26.39 10.33
CA VAL A 242 -0.99 -25.86 9.47
C VAL A 242 -1.06 -26.44 8.06
N SER A 243 -1.32 -27.75 7.91
CA SER A 243 -1.32 -28.38 6.59
C SER A 243 -2.47 -27.88 5.72
N GLU A 244 -3.68 -27.78 6.30
CA GLU A 244 -4.83 -27.19 5.61
C GLU A 244 -4.56 -25.75 5.17
N LEU A 245 -3.95 -24.95 6.05
CA LEU A 245 -3.69 -23.57 5.73
C LEU A 245 -2.60 -23.38 4.66
N ILE A 246 -1.53 -24.18 4.68
CA ILE A 246 -0.49 -24.15 3.64
C ILE A 246 -1.09 -24.54 2.28
N ILE A 247 -1.88 -25.61 2.23
CA ILE A 247 -2.50 -26.08 0.99
C ILE A 247 -3.52 -25.06 0.47
N SER A 248 -4.37 -24.53 1.35
CA SER A 248 -5.30 -23.46 0.98
C SER A 248 -4.54 -22.26 0.42
N THR A 249 -3.49 -21.80 1.10
CA THR A 249 -2.70 -20.63 0.66
C THR A 249 -2.04 -20.88 -0.70
N SER A 250 -1.54 -22.09 -0.93
CA SER A 250 -0.92 -22.47 -2.20
C SER A 250 -1.92 -22.52 -3.35
N VAL A 251 -2.98 -23.32 -3.22
CA VAL A 251 -3.95 -23.52 -4.31
C VAL A 251 -4.68 -22.22 -4.64
N LEU A 252 -5.12 -21.48 -3.62
CA LEU A 252 -5.88 -20.25 -3.83
C LEU A 252 -4.95 -19.14 -4.32
N GLY A 253 -3.71 -19.09 -3.82
CA GLY A 253 -2.70 -18.15 -4.29
C GLY A 253 -2.37 -18.34 -5.76
N ILE A 254 -2.20 -19.58 -6.24
CA ILE A 254 -1.95 -19.88 -7.66
C ILE A 254 -3.16 -19.48 -8.51
N LEU A 255 -4.35 -19.97 -8.15
CA LEU A 255 -5.57 -19.70 -8.90
C LEU A 255 -5.88 -18.20 -8.98
N PHE A 256 -5.72 -17.47 -7.87
CA PHE A 256 -5.92 -16.02 -7.86
C PHE A 256 -4.84 -15.27 -8.64
N SER A 257 -3.56 -15.64 -8.52
CA SER A 257 -2.50 -14.97 -9.29
C SER A 257 -2.70 -15.13 -10.80
N LEU A 258 -3.27 -16.27 -11.23
CA LEU A 258 -3.61 -16.52 -12.63
C LEU A 258 -4.88 -15.79 -13.07
N LEU A 259 -5.95 -15.78 -12.27
CA LEU A 259 -7.26 -15.28 -12.71
C LEU A 259 -7.60 -13.85 -12.25
N GLY A 260 -6.92 -13.36 -11.21
CA GLY A 260 -7.20 -12.09 -10.55
C GLY A 260 -7.02 -10.88 -11.46
N ALA A 261 -7.77 -9.82 -11.17
CA ALA A 261 -7.60 -8.52 -11.80
C ALA A 261 -6.38 -7.78 -11.23
N GLN A 262 -6.09 -7.93 -9.93
CA GLN A 262 -4.86 -7.41 -9.32
C GLN A 262 -3.96 -8.57 -8.84
N PRO A 263 -3.07 -9.11 -9.69
CA PRO A 263 -2.21 -10.24 -9.33
C PRO A 263 -1.09 -9.90 -8.33
N LEU A 264 -0.90 -8.62 -8.01
CA LEU A 264 0.02 -8.19 -6.96
C LEU A 264 -0.49 -8.50 -5.55
N LEU A 265 -1.80 -8.80 -5.39
CA LEU A 265 -2.34 -9.18 -4.09
C LEU A 265 -1.87 -10.57 -3.69
N VAL A 266 -1.37 -10.68 -2.47
CA VAL A 266 -0.97 -11.95 -1.86
C VAL A 266 -2.10 -12.40 -0.96
N ILE A 267 -2.73 -13.52 -1.34
CA ILE A 267 -3.78 -14.15 -0.54
C ILE A 267 -3.17 -14.81 0.71
N GLY A 268 -3.87 -14.72 1.82
CA GLY A 268 -3.67 -15.67 2.92
C GLY A 268 -4.61 -15.43 4.08
N PHE A 269 -4.38 -16.16 5.17
CA PHE A 269 -5.22 -16.07 6.36
C PHE A 269 -4.98 -14.78 7.13
N SER A 270 -6.04 -14.28 7.78
CA SER A 270 -6.03 -13.05 8.55
C SER A 270 -6.49 -13.27 9.99
N GLY A 271 -6.16 -12.32 10.87
CA GLY A 271 -6.56 -12.35 12.28
C GLY A 271 -8.08 -12.35 12.47
N PRO A 272 -8.87 -11.50 11.77
CA PRO A 272 -10.33 -11.51 11.89
C PRO A 272 -10.96 -12.85 11.51
N LEU A 273 -10.44 -13.52 10.48
CA LEU A 273 -10.88 -14.87 10.13
C LEU A 273 -10.60 -15.86 11.26
N LEU A 274 -9.41 -15.81 11.90
CA LEU A 274 -9.10 -16.67 13.06
C LEU A 274 -10.12 -16.50 14.20
N VAL A 275 -10.49 -15.26 14.52
CA VAL A 275 -11.45 -14.97 15.60
C VAL A 275 -12.83 -15.53 15.24
N PHE A 276 -13.24 -15.42 13.98
CA PHE A 276 -14.48 -16.03 13.50
C PHE A 276 -14.46 -17.55 13.64
N GLU A 277 -13.37 -18.22 13.22
CA GLU A 277 -13.25 -19.68 13.34
C GLU A 277 -13.34 -20.15 14.78
N GLU A 278 -12.65 -19.46 15.70
CA GLU A 278 -12.70 -19.79 17.12
C GLU A 278 -14.11 -19.62 17.69
N ALA A 279 -14.80 -18.53 17.34
CA ALA A 279 -16.16 -18.27 17.80
C ALA A 279 -17.16 -19.30 17.25
N PHE A 280 -17.05 -19.62 15.95
CA PHE A 280 -17.93 -20.59 15.31
C PHE A 280 -17.67 -22.02 15.81
N TYR A 281 -16.40 -22.38 16.05
CA TYR A 281 -16.06 -23.67 16.65
C TYR A 281 -16.66 -23.84 18.06
N LYS A 282 -16.49 -22.84 18.93
CA LYS A 282 -17.08 -22.85 20.28
C LYS A 282 -18.61 -22.91 20.23
N PHE A 283 -19.23 -22.14 19.33
CA PHE A 283 -20.68 -22.20 19.13
C PHE A 283 -21.13 -23.62 18.76
N CYS A 284 -20.50 -24.24 17.77
CA CYS A 284 -20.79 -25.60 17.35
C CYS A 284 -20.59 -26.62 18.47
N GLN A 285 -19.53 -26.49 19.29
CA GLN A 285 -19.32 -27.34 20.47
C GLN A 285 -20.45 -27.17 21.51
N THR A 286 -20.89 -25.94 21.80
CA THR A 286 -21.95 -25.70 22.79
C THR A 286 -23.32 -26.18 22.35
N GLN A 287 -23.58 -26.21 21.05
CA GLN A 287 -24.84 -26.66 20.46
C GLN A 287 -24.81 -28.12 20.02
N ASP A 288 -23.69 -28.82 20.22
CA ASP A 288 -23.45 -30.19 19.76
C ASP A 288 -23.67 -30.40 18.25
N ILE A 289 -23.20 -29.43 17.46
CA ILE A 289 -23.30 -29.42 15.99
C ILE A 289 -21.93 -29.70 15.37
N GLU A 290 -21.91 -30.47 14.28
CA GLU A 290 -20.67 -30.74 13.53
C GLU A 290 -20.13 -29.44 12.88
N TYR A 291 -19.03 -28.94 13.43
CA TYR A 291 -18.36 -27.70 13.01
C TYR A 291 -18.01 -27.68 11.51
N LEU A 292 -17.42 -28.75 11.00
CA LEU A 292 -16.95 -28.84 9.62
C LEU A 292 -18.10 -28.80 8.60
N THR A 293 -19.21 -29.47 8.89
CA THR A 293 -20.40 -29.43 8.03
C THR A 293 -21.09 -28.08 8.09
N GLY A 294 -21.17 -27.46 9.28
CA GLY A 294 -21.67 -26.09 9.41
C GLY A 294 -20.84 -25.10 8.60
N ARG A 295 -19.52 -25.28 8.56
CA ARG A 295 -18.60 -24.51 7.71
C ARG A 295 -18.92 -24.65 6.22
N VAL A 296 -19.21 -25.86 5.74
CA VAL A 296 -19.59 -26.07 4.34
C VAL A 296 -20.81 -25.23 3.96
N TRP A 297 -21.84 -25.22 4.81
CA TRP A 297 -23.04 -24.41 4.58
C TRP A 297 -22.76 -22.91 4.61
N ILE A 298 -21.91 -22.45 5.53
CA ILE A 298 -21.42 -21.07 5.53
C ILE A 298 -20.74 -20.72 4.20
N GLY A 299 -19.92 -21.63 3.65
CA GLY A 299 -19.26 -21.45 2.35
C GLY A 299 -20.21 -21.39 1.18
N LEU A 300 -21.28 -22.19 1.18
CA LEU A 300 -22.30 -22.14 0.14
C LEU A 300 -23.06 -20.82 0.17
N TRP A 301 -23.46 -20.33 1.34
CA TRP A 301 -24.09 -19.01 1.49
C TRP A 301 -23.14 -17.86 1.16
N LEU A 302 -21.85 -17.99 1.47
CA LEU A 302 -20.83 -17.03 1.09
C LEU A 302 -20.77 -16.83 -0.44
N ILE A 303 -20.82 -17.93 -1.21
CA ILE A 303 -20.87 -17.88 -2.68
C ILE A 303 -22.10 -17.09 -3.13
N VAL A 304 -23.28 -17.38 -2.55
CA VAL A 304 -24.53 -16.67 -2.89
C VAL A 304 -24.42 -15.17 -2.63
N PHE A 305 -23.95 -14.75 -1.45
CA PHE A 305 -23.79 -13.33 -1.11
C PHE A 305 -22.77 -12.62 -2.02
N ILE A 306 -21.67 -13.28 -2.35
CA ILE A 306 -20.65 -12.76 -3.26
C ILE A 306 -21.22 -12.55 -4.67
N PHE A 307 -21.98 -13.52 -5.20
CA PHE A 307 -22.63 -13.36 -6.49
C PHE A 307 -23.61 -12.19 -6.50
N ILE A 308 -24.44 -12.06 -5.45
CA ILE A 308 -25.40 -10.95 -5.33
C ILE A 308 -24.68 -9.59 -5.30
N ILE A 309 -23.63 -9.44 -4.49
CA ILE A 309 -22.95 -8.14 -4.34
C ILE A 309 -22.18 -7.76 -5.61
N VAL A 310 -21.54 -8.73 -6.27
CA VAL A 310 -20.79 -8.50 -7.51
C VAL A 310 -21.76 -8.11 -8.63
N ALA A 311 -22.90 -8.79 -8.72
CA ALA A 311 -23.91 -8.49 -9.71
C ALA A 311 -24.54 -7.10 -9.51
N ALA A 312 -24.69 -6.66 -8.25
CA ALA A 312 -25.18 -5.34 -7.87
C ALA A 312 -24.11 -4.22 -7.91
N GLU A 313 -22.89 -4.51 -8.35
CA GLU A 313 -21.75 -3.58 -8.37
C GLU A 313 -21.40 -3.00 -6.98
N GLY A 314 -21.44 -3.84 -5.94
CA GLY A 314 -21.26 -3.37 -4.55
C GLY A 314 -19.86 -2.88 -4.21
N SER A 315 -18.84 -3.09 -5.05
CA SER A 315 -17.51 -2.48 -4.85
C SER A 315 -17.55 -0.95 -4.86
N PHE A 316 -18.61 -0.32 -5.38
CA PHE A 316 -18.83 1.13 -5.20
C PHE A 316 -18.84 1.57 -3.73
N LEU A 317 -19.30 0.71 -2.81
CA LEU A 317 -19.37 1.01 -1.37
C LEU A 317 -17.99 1.32 -0.77
N VAL A 318 -16.93 0.83 -1.39
CA VAL A 318 -15.54 1.02 -0.95
C VAL A 318 -15.13 2.49 -0.97
N ARG A 319 -15.72 3.30 -1.87
CA ARG A 319 -15.48 4.76 -1.92
C ARG A 319 -15.86 5.47 -0.63
N TYR A 320 -16.74 4.88 0.19
CA TYR A 320 -17.13 5.46 1.47
C TYR A 320 -16.16 5.11 2.60
N ILE A 321 -15.24 4.16 2.39
CA ILE A 321 -14.23 3.78 3.38
C ILE A 321 -13.09 4.81 3.33
N SER A 322 -13.13 5.79 4.24
CA SER A 322 -12.09 6.80 4.39
C SER A 322 -10.89 6.31 5.23
N PRO A 323 -9.73 7.02 5.19
CA PRO A 323 -8.59 6.76 6.07
C PRO A 323 -8.96 6.63 7.55
N PHE A 324 -9.91 7.42 8.05
CA PHE A 324 -10.48 7.27 9.39
C PHE A 324 -10.82 5.82 9.78
N THR A 325 -11.55 5.09 8.94
CA THR A 325 -11.96 3.71 9.19
C THR A 325 -10.80 2.74 8.97
N GLN A 326 -9.97 2.99 7.96
CA GLN A 326 -8.80 2.16 7.64
C GLN A 326 -7.78 2.18 8.79
N GLU A 327 -7.51 3.35 9.38
CA GLU A 327 -6.59 3.53 10.49
C GLU A 327 -7.11 2.89 11.78
N ILE A 328 -8.40 3.06 12.09
CA ILE A 328 -9.04 2.38 13.24
C ILE A 328 -8.88 0.86 13.10
N PHE A 329 -9.13 0.33 11.90
CA PHE A 329 -9.02 -1.09 11.63
C PHE A 329 -7.58 -1.60 11.75
N ALA A 330 -6.64 -0.91 11.10
CA ALA A 330 -5.22 -1.27 11.12
C ALA A 330 -4.64 -1.23 12.53
N PHE A 331 -4.89 -0.14 13.28
CA PHE A 331 -4.42 0.02 14.65
C PHE A 331 -5.00 -1.05 15.58
N LEU A 332 -6.28 -1.38 15.42
CA LEU A 332 -6.92 -2.43 16.21
C LEU A 332 -6.30 -3.80 15.94
N ILE A 333 -6.04 -4.15 14.67
CA ILE A 333 -5.37 -5.42 14.34
C ILE A 333 -3.99 -5.50 15.00
N SER A 334 -3.20 -4.42 14.91
CA SER A 334 -1.89 -4.34 15.57
C SER A 334 -1.99 -4.56 17.08
N LEU A 335 -2.96 -3.90 17.73
CA LEU A 335 -3.21 -4.05 19.17
C LEU A 335 -3.64 -5.48 19.53
N ILE A 336 -4.50 -6.11 18.73
CA ILE A 336 -4.92 -7.51 18.91
C ILE A 336 -3.72 -8.44 18.83
N PHE A 337 -2.81 -8.26 17.86
CA PHE A 337 -1.62 -9.11 17.75
C PHE A 337 -0.68 -8.96 18.94
N ILE A 338 -0.43 -7.74 19.41
CA ILE A 338 0.41 -7.50 20.59
C ILE A 338 -0.21 -8.18 21.81
N TYR A 339 -1.50 -7.94 22.08
CA TYR A 339 -2.21 -8.52 23.21
C TYR A 339 -2.25 -10.06 23.16
N GLU A 340 -2.63 -10.63 22.03
CA GLU A 340 -2.78 -12.08 21.86
C GLU A 340 -1.43 -12.80 22.07
N THR A 341 -0.33 -12.16 21.69
CA THR A 341 1.02 -12.69 21.90
C THR A 341 1.34 -12.81 23.39
N PHE A 342 1.12 -11.74 24.15
CA PHE A 342 1.34 -11.76 25.61
C PHE A 342 0.34 -12.66 26.33
N TYR A 343 -0.90 -12.74 25.88
CA TYR A 343 -1.91 -13.65 26.42
C TYR A 343 -1.51 -15.12 26.24
N LYS A 344 -0.95 -15.49 25.08
CA LYS A 344 -0.45 -16.85 24.83
C LYS A 344 0.77 -17.17 25.66
N LEU A 345 1.71 -16.24 25.78
CA LEU A 345 2.83 -16.39 26.70
C LEU A 345 2.34 -16.58 28.13
N TYR A 346 1.35 -15.79 28.59
CA TYR A 346 0.72 -15.97 29.89
C TYR A 346 0.09 -17.37 30.05
N LYS A 347 -0.60 -17.88 29.01
CA LYS A 347 -1.16 -19.23 29.02
C LYS A 347 -0.07 -20.30 29.17
N VAL A 348 1.08 -20.15 28.50
CA VAL A 348 2.24 -21.03 28.70
C VAL A 348 2.75 -20.97 30.14
N PHE A 349 2.82 -19.77 30.74
CA PHE A 349 3.16 -19.62 32.16
C PHE A 349 2.12 -20.22 33.11
N ALA A 350 0.84 -20.22 32.74
CA ALA A 350 -0.22 -20.85 33.51
C ALA A 350 -0.20 -22.38 33.39
N GLU A 351 0.12 -22.93 32.22
CA GLU A 351 0.27 -24.37 31.97
C GLU A 351 1.57 -24.93 32.59
N HIS A 352 2.63 -24.12 32.62
CA HIS A 352 3.95 -24.46 33.16
C HIS A 352 4.37 -23.45 34.24
N PRO A 353 3.70 -23.44 35.41
CA PRO A 353 3.96 -22.48 36.47
C PRO A 353 5.36 -22.65 37.07
N LEU A 354 5.97 -21.53 37.47
CA LEU A 354 7.27 -21.53 38.13
C LEU A 354 7.12 -21.98 39.59
N LEU A 355 7.35 -23.26 39.83
CA LEU A 355 7.31 -23.87 41.16
C LEU A 355 8.73 -24.03 41.74
N LYS A 356 8.85 -23.90 43.06
CA LYS A 356 10.11 -24.23 43.76
C LYS A 356 10.42 -25.73 43.76
N PHE A 357 9.36 -26.54 43.81
CA PHE A 357 9.41 -27.99 43.74
C PHE A 357 8.38 -28.45 42.74
N TYR A 358 8.83 -29.15 41.70
CA TYR A 358 7.96 -29.78 40.73
C TYR A 358 7.59 -31.18 41.22
N PRO A 359 6.33 -31.63 41.03
CA PRO A 359 5.98 -33.00 41.36
C PRO A 359 6.91 -33.95 40.59
N PRO A 360 7.53 -34.93 41.25
CA PRO A 360 8.38 -35.90 40.55
C PRO A 360 7.52 -36.60 39.49
N ASN A 361 8.04 -36.69 38.26
CA ASN A 361 7.44 -37.48 37.18
C ASN A 361 7.00 -38.82 37.76
N VAL A 362 5.69 -39.13 37.74
CA VAL A 362 5.12 -40.42 38.15
C VAL A 362 5.45 -41.48 37.09
N GLN A 363 6.73 -41.63 36.78
CA GLN A 363 7.25 -42.50 35.71
C GLN A 363 8.39 -43.40 36.18
N SER A 364 8.60 -43.54 37.49
CA SER A 364 9.70 -44.34 38.03
C SER A 364 9.28 -45.46 39.00
N GLY A 365 8.05 -46.02 38.89
CA GLY A 365 7.74 -47.18 39.74
C GLY A 365 6.41 -47.93 39.62
N LEU A 366 5.52 -47.67 38.65
CA LEU A 366 4.26 -48.42 38.54
C LEU A 366 4.07 -48.99 37.13
N ASN A 367 3.94 -50.31 37.06
CA ASN A 367 3.69 -51.09 35.86
C ASN A 367 2.62 -50.43 34.98
N ALA A 368 2.99 -50.21 33.72
CA ALA A 368 2.28 -49.40 32.73
C ALA A 368 0.99 -50.05 32.17
N SER A 369 0.15 -50.63 33.01
CA SER A 369 -1.12 -51.24 32.60
C SER A 369 -2.37 -50.60 33.23
N MET A 370 -2.24 -49.64 34.15
CA MET A 370 -3.40 -49.02 34.84
C MET A 370 -3.36 -47.49 34.97
N LEU A 371 -2.60 -46.76 34.14
CA LEU A 371 -2.65 -45.30 34.16
C LEU A 371 -3.80 -44.81 33.27
N SER A 372 -4.82 -44.22 33.90
CA SER A 372 -5.91 -43.50 33.23
C SER A 372 -5.33 -42.39 32.33
N ALA A 373 -6.00 -42.13 31.19
CA ALA A 373 -5.62 -41.09 30.23
C ALA A 373 -5.36 -39.71 30.86
N ASP A 374 -6.00 -39.42 32.00
CA ASP A 374 -5.80 -38.19 32.78
C ASP A 374 -4.38 -38.03 33.34
N ALA A 375 -3.69 -39.12 33.71
CA ALA A 375 -2.33 -39.07 34.27
C ALA A 375 -1.27 -38.80 33.18
N MET A 376 -1.52 -39.23 31.94
CA MET A 376 -0.64 -38.93 30.79
C MET A 376 -0.76 -37.47 30.34
N SER A 377 -1.95 -36.85 30.51
CA SER A 377 -2.14 -35.41 30.28
C SER A 377 -1.45 -34.54 31.35
N LEU A 378 -1.32 -35.07 32.57
CA LEU A 378 -0.67 -34.39 33.69
C LEU A 378 0.85 -34.28 33.50
N GLY A 379 1.49 -35.27 32.86
CA GLY A 379 2.94 -35.29 32.62
C GLY A 379 3.44 -34.29 31.57
N ILE A 380 2.55 -33.77 30.73
CA ILE A 380 2.87 -32.69 29.78
C ILE A 380 2.68 -31.31 30.42
N ARG A 381 1.83 -31.21 31.45
CA ARG A 381 1.58 -29.97 32.20
C ARG A 381 2.61 -29.82 33.32
N MET A 382 2.88 -28.58 33.72
CA MET A 382 3.78 -28.27 34.86
C MET A 382 5.23 -28.72 34.65
N GLN A 383 5.75 -28.67 33.43
CA GLN A 383 7.18 -28.92 33.19
C GLN A 383 8.07 -27.78 33.69
N PRO A 384 9.24 -28.09 34.30
CA PRO A 384 10.16 -27.08 34.81
C PRO A 384 10.83 -26.28 33.69
N ASN A 385 11.09 -25.00 33.94
CA ASN A 385 11.84 -24.07 33.09
C ASN A 385 11.28 -23.80 31.67
N THR A 386 10.27 -24.54 31.20
CA THR A 386 9.60 -24.35 29.90
C THR A 386 9.06 -22.93 29.72
N ALA A 387 8.44 -22.35 30.74
CA ALA A 387 7.87 -21.00 30.66
C ALA A 387 8.95 -19.92 30.47
N LEU A 388 10.07 -20.01 31.20
CA LEU A 388 11.19 -19.07 31.08
C LEU A 388 11.88 -19.22 29.72
N LEU A 389 12.12 -20.45 29.28
CA LEU A 389 12.70 -20.69 27.95
C LEU A 389 11.80 -20.14 26.84
N SER A 390 10.48 -20.32 26.95
CA SER A 390 9.51 -19.77 26.01
C SER A 390 9.54 -18.23 25.97
N LEU A 391 9.70 -17.57 27.12
CA LEU A 391 9.90 -16.11 27.19
C LEU A 391 11.19 -15.68 26.47
N ILE A 392 12.30 -16.39 26.70
CA ILE A 392 13.60 -16.09 26.08
C ILE A 392 13.50 -16.26 24.56
N LEU A 393 12.94 -17.36 24.08
CA LEU A 393 12.76 -17.62 22.64
C LEU A 393 11.86 -16.55 21.99
N MET A 394 10.76 -16.17 22.65
CA MET A 394 9.84 -15.14 22.16
C MET A 394 10.54 -13.78 22.04
N LEU A 395 11.13 -13.29 23.13
CA LEU A 395 11.79 -11.98 23.14
C LEU A 395 13.04 -11.97 22.26
N GLY A 396 13.82 -13.04 22.29
CA GLY A 396 15.01 -13.19 21.44
C GLY A 396 14.66 -13.10 19.95
N THR A 397 13.61 -13.81 19.52
CA THR A 397 13.16 -13.73 18.12
C THR A 397 12.69 -12.33 17.76
N PHE A 398 11.90 -11.68 18.63
CA PHE A 398 11.43 -10.30 18.44
C PHE A 398 12.60 -9.31 18.31
N PHE A 399 13.56 -9.35 19.23
CA PHE A 399 14.68 -8.41 19.25
C PHE A 399 15.61 -8.59 18.04
N ILE A 400 15.92 -9.83 17.64
CA ILE A 400 16.73 -10.07 16.44
C ILE A 400 15.98 -9.55 15.21
N ALA A 401 14.69 -9.84 15.06
CA ALA A 401 13.92 -9.38 13.90
C ALA A 401 13.84 -7.85 13.83
N PHE A 402 13.58 -7.20 14.98
CA PHE A 402 13.54 -5.75 15.09
C PHE A 402 14.91 -5.10 14.84
N PHE A 403 15.98 -5.71 15.34
CA PHE A 403 17.34 -5.25 15.08
C PHE A 403 17.70 -5.39 13.60
N MET A 404 17.36 -6.51 12.95
CA MET A 404 17.60 -6.69 11.50
C MET A 404 16.84 -5.67 10.67
N ARG A 405 15.61 -5.29 11.06
CA ARG A 405 14.89 -4.18 10.43
C ARG A 405 15.64 -2.85 10.58
N LYS A 406 16.12 -2.51 11.78
CA LYS A 406 16.94 -1.30 12.00
C LYS A 406 18.27 -1.35 11.24
N PHE A 407 18.86 -2.53 11.15
CA PHE A 407 20.11 -2.76 10.45
C PHE A 407 20.00 -2.45 8.96
N LYS A 408 18.83 -2.69 8.34
CA LYS A 408 18.51 -2.29 6.97
C LYS A 408 18.79 -0.81 6.67
N ASN A 409 18.63 0.05 7.67
CA ASN A 409 18.82 1.51 7.56
C ASN A 409 20.10 2.00 8.27
N SER A 410 20.94 1.08 8.74
CA SER A 410 22.15 1.42 9.50
C SER A 410 23.30 1.86 8.58
N ARG A 411 24.30 2.57 9.12
CA ARG A 411 25.50 2.97 8.37
C ARG A 411 26.49 1.82 8.13
N PHE A 412 26.28 0.67 8.76
CA PHE A 412 27.19 -0.47 8.68
C PHE A 412 26.92 -1.34 7.44
N LEU A 413 28.00 -1.88 6.83
CA LEU A 413 28.04 -2.66 5.59
C LEU A 413 27.67 -1.89 4.30
N GLY A 414 28.05 -2.46 3.15
CA GLY A 414 27.65 -1.92 1.85
C GLY A 414 26.14 -2.04 1.62
N GLY A 415 25.55 -1.05 0.96
CA GLY A 415 24.08 -0.92 0.83
C GLY A 415 23.36 -2.16 0.26
N LYS A 416 23.98 -2.89 -0.67
CA LYS A 416 23.42 -4.16 -1.19
C LYS A 416 23.32 -5.24 -0.11
N ALA A 417 24.40 -5.47 0.64
CA ALA A 417 24.44 -6.49 1.69
C ALA A 417 23.48 -6.14 2.84
N ARG A 418 23.43 -4.86 3.23
CA ARG A 418 22.56 -4.34 4.28
C ARG A 418 21.07 -4.54 3.96
N ARG A 419 20.65 -4.27 2.72
CA ARG A 419 19.26 -4.49 2.26
C ARG A 419 18.89 -5.97 2.30
N ILE A 420 19.76 -6.84 1.78
CA ILE A 420 19.56 -8.29 1.81
C ILE A 420 19.40 -8.79 3.25
N ILE A 421 20.33 -8.44 4.15
CA ILE A 421 20.28 -8.88 5.55
C ILE A 421 19.02 -8.35 6.25
N GLY A 422 18.63 -7.10 6.00
CA GLY A 422 17.41 -6.51 6.54
C GLY A 422 16.14 -7.20 6.05
N ASP A 423 16.06 -7.50 4.75
CA ASP A 423 14.90 -8.15 4.13
C ASP A 423 14.77 -9.63 4.56
N PHE A 424 15.90 -10.34 4.76
CA PHE A 424 15.92 -11.70 5.34
C PHE A 424 15.86 -11.73 6.88
N GLY A 425 15.66 -10.59 7.55
CA GLY A 425 15.71 -10.48 9.00
C GLY A 425 14.77 -11.43 9.75
N ILE A 426 13.52 -11.57 9.28
CA ILE A 426 12.52 -12.47 9.90
C ILE A 426 12.95 -13.95 9.82
N PRO A 427 13.20 -14.55 8.63
CA PRO A 427 13.62 -15.94 8.56
C PRO A 427 14.96 -16.22 9.25
N ILE A 428 15.91 -15.28 9.23
CA ILE A 428 17.16 -15.39 10.01
C ILE A 428 16.86 -15.48 11.50
N SER A 429 15.96 -14.63 12.02
CA SER A 429 15.58 -14.64 13.44
C SER A 429 14.94 -15.96 13.86
N ILE A 430 14.06 -16.51 13.02
CA ILE A 430 13.45 -17.83 13.25
C ILE A 430 14.54 -18.90 13.28
N LEU A 431 15.42 -18.95 12.27
CA LEU A 431 16.48 -19.94 12.18
C LEU A 431 17.40 -19.93 13.41
N VAL A 432 17.84 -18.73 13.83
CA VAL A 432 18.72 -18.57 14.99
C VAL A 432 18.04 -19.06 16.27
N MET A 433 16.78 -18.69 16.52
CA MET A 433 16.09 -19.07 17.75
C MET A 433 15.64 -20.54 17.75
N VAL A 434 15.35 -21.12 16.60
CA VAL A 434 15.15 -22.57 16.45
C VAL A 434 16.43 -23.33 16.73
N LEU A 435 17.60 -22.82 16.30
CA LEU A 435 18.88 -23.43 16.62
C LEU A 435 19.17 -23.37 18.13
N VAL A 436 18.87 -22.25 18.78
CA VAL A 436 18.99 -22.12 20.24
C VAL A 436 18.11 -23.15 20.96
N ASP A 437 16.84 -23.30 20.57
CA ASP A 437 15.96 -24.35 21.10
C ASP A 437 16.53 -25.75 20.85
N TYR A 438 17.05 -26.01 19.66
CA TYR A 438 17.64 -27.31 19.31
C TYR A 438 18.87 -27.65 20.16
N THR A 439 19.66 -26.65 20.57
CA THR A 439 20.81 -26.87 21.46
C THR A 439 20.41 -27.16 22.92
N ILE A 440 19.22 -26.74 23.35
CA ILE A 440 18.72 -26.94 24.72
C ILE A 440 17.85 -28.19 24.74
N THR A 441 18.46 -29.34 25.00
CA THR A 441 17.76 -30.64 24.99
C THR A 441 17.07 -30.99 26.30
N ASP A 442 17.46 -30.34 27.40
CA ASP A 442 17.00 -30.66 28.77
C ASP A 442 15.65 -30.02 29.15
N THR A 443 15.07 -29.18 28.30
CA THR A 443 13.84 -28.44 28.60
C THR A 443 12.84 -28.60 27.46
N TYR A 444 11.61 -28.97 27.80
CA TYR A 444 10.54 -29.06 26.84
C TYR A 444 10.10 -27.68 26.34
N THR A 445 9.81 -27.61 25.05
CA THR A 445 9.14 -26.47 24.41
C THR A 445 7.98 -26.98 23.55
N GLN A 446 6.91 -26.21 23.50
CA GLN A 446 5.75 -26.54 22.66
C GLN A 446 6.11 -26.29 21.19
N LYS A 447 6.07 -27.33 20.35
CA LYS A 447 6.43 -27.29 18.93
C LYS A 447 5.20 -27.41 18.02
N LEU A 448 5.35 -27.03 16.75
CA LEU A 448 4.28 -27.13 15.76
C LEU A 448 3.88 -28.58 15.46
N ASN A 449 2.59 -28.85 15.46
CA ASN A 449 2.03 -30.12 15.01
C ASN A 449 1.71 -30.05 13.51
N VAL A 450 2.52 -30.71 12.69
CA VAL A 450 2.35 -30.79 11.23
C VAL A 450 2.38 -32.27 10.84
N PRO A 451 1.46 -32.82 10.03
CA PRO A 451 1.54 -34.21 9.57
C PRO A 451 2.73 -34.44 8.63
N SER A 452 3.19 -35.69 8.50
CA SER A 452 4.26 -36.06 7.58
C SER A 452 3.65 -36.34 6.22
N GLY A 453 3.96 -35.49 5.23
CA GLY A 453 3.39 -35.57 3.89
C GLY A 453 2.06 -34.82 3.71
N LEU A 454 1.40 -35.06 2.59
CA LEU A 454 0.11 -34.45 2.22
C LEU A 454 -1.05 -35.13 2.98
N SER A 455 -1.23 -34.76 4.24
CA SER A 455 -2.34 -35.23 5.06
C SER A 455 -2.97 -34.08 5.87
N VAL A 456 -4.21 -34.27 6.30
CA VAL A 456 -4.90 -33.35 7.21
C VAL A 456 -4.22 -33.36 8.58
N THR A 457 -4.40 -32.30 9.37
CA THR A 457 -3.73 -32.16 10.68
C THR A 457 -4.04 -33.34 11.61
N SER A 458 -5.28 -33.83 11.61
CA SER A 458 -5.70 -35.01 12.39
C SER A 458 -6.42 -36.04 11.51
N PRO A 459 -5.69 -36.99 10.87
CA PRO A 459 -6.28 -37.97 9.95
C PRO A 459 -7.32 -38.90 10.58
N HIS A 460 -7.20 -39.13 11.89
CA HIS A 460 -8.16 -39.95 12.65
C HIS A 460 -9.50 -39.24 12.88
N LYS A 461 -9.55 -37.91 12.79
CA LYS A 461 -10.76 -37.11 13.07
C LYS A 461 -11.57 -36.80 11.81
N ARG A 462 -10.93 -36.69 10.63
CA ARG A 462 -11.61 -36.32 9.37
C ARG A 462 -10.82 -36.71 8.13
N GLY A 463 -11.51 -36.76 6.99
CA GLY A 463 -10.90 -36.77 5.65
C GLY A 463 -10.80 -35.36 5.03
N TRP A 464 -10.29 -35.29 3.79
CA TRP A 464 -10.22 -34.04 3.02
C TRP A 464 -11.61 -33.52 2.61
N PHE A 465 -12.48 -34.39 2.09
CA PHE A 465 -13.81 -34.00 1.67
C PHE A 465 -14.80 -34.05 2.84
N ILE A 466 -15.59 -33.00 3.03
CA ILE A 466 -16.63 -32.91 4.06
C ILE A 466 -17.98 -33.02 3.40
N HIS A 467 -18.78 -33.99 3.84
CA HIS A 467 -20.11 -34.20 3.30
C HIS A 467 -21.08 -33.11 3.82
N PRO A 468 -21.82 -32.39 2.95
CA PRO A 468 -22.73 -31.32 3.38
C PRO A 468 -23.88 -31.79 4.29
N MET A 469 -24.20 -33.07 4.29
CA MET A 469 -25.24 -33.65 5.17
C MET A 469 -24.71 -34.14 6.52
N GLY A 470 -23.41 -34.01 6.80
CA GLY A 470 -22.78 -34.51 8.02
C GLY A 470 -21.97 -35.79 7.80
N SER A 471 -20.96 -36.01 8.63
CA SER A 471 -20.08 -37.18 8.58
C SER A 471 -20.54 -38.29 9.55
N ASN A 472 -21.07 -37.90 10.72
CA ASN A 472 -21.46 -38.81 11.81
C ASN A 472 -22.98 -38.79 12.13
N GLY A 473 -23.80 -38.17 11.29
CA GLY A 473 -25.25 -38.04 11.47
C GLY A 473 -25.87 -37.05 10.48
N THR A 474 -27.20 -36.89 10.48
CA THR A 474 -27.87 -35.88 9.65
C THR A 474 -27.71 -34.50 10.25
N PHE A 475 -27.02 -33.61 9.53
CA PHE A 475 -26.87 -32.22 9.92
C PHE A 475 -28.25 -31.52 10.00
N PRO A 476 -28.53 -30.74 11.06
CA PRO A 476 -29.85 -30.15 11.27
C PRO A 476 -30.23 -29.17 10.14
N LEU A 477 -31.39 -29.39 9.51
CA LEU A 477 -31.90 -28.56 8.41
C LEU A 477 -32.04 -27.08 8.78
N TRP A 478 -32.49 -26.78 10.00
CA TRP A 478 -32.61 -25.38 10.47
C TRP A 478 -31.26 -24.68 10.48
N MET A 479 -30.18 -25.40 10.82
CA MET A 479 -28.84 -24.85 10.87
C MET A 479 -28.27 -24.60 9.48
N MET A 480 -28.68 -25.37 8.47
CA MET A 480 -28.31 -25.13 7.07
C MET A 480 -28.78 -23.75 6.61
N PHE A 481 -30.00 -23.35 6.94
CA PHE A 481 -30.51 -22.00 6.65
C PHE A 481 -29.96 -20.94 7.61
N ALA A 482 -29.86 -21.26 8.91
CA ALA A 482 -29.34 -20.31 9.91
C ALA A 482 -27.87 -19.94 9.66
N SER A 483 -27.10 -20.82 9.02
CA SER A 483 -25.71 -20.56 8.62
C SER A 483 -25.55 -19.38 7.64
N ALA A 484 -26.63 -18.89 7.04
CA ALA A 484 -26.64 -17.64 6.28
C ALA A 484 -26.19 -16.43 7.12
N ILE A 485 -26.47 -16.42 8.43
CA ILE A 485 -26.10 -15.32 9.34
C ILE A 485 -24.57 -15.26 9.52
N PRO A 486 -23.88 -16.33 9.97
CA PRO A 486 -22.42 -16.33 10.02
C PRO A 486 -21.78 -16.22 8.64
N ALA A 487 -22.42 -16.69 7.57
CA ALA A 487 -21.93 -16.46 6.20
C ALA A 487 -21.94 -14.99 5.79
N LEU A 488 -22.99 -14.24 6.14
CA LEU A 488 -23.06 -12.79 5.93
C LEU A 488 -21.92 -12.09 6.68
N LEU A 489 -21.59 -12.57 7.88
CA LEU A 489 -20.50 -12.04 8.68
C LEU A 489 -19.12 -12.27 8.02
N VAL A 490 -18.84 -13.50 7.61
CA VAL A 490 -17.61 -13.85 6.89
C VAL A 490 -17.52 -13.08 5.57
N PHE A 491 -18.64 -12.96 4.87
CA PHE A 491 -18.75 -12.14 3.66
C PHE A 491 -18.32 -10.69 3.91
N ILE A 492 -18.84 -10.05 4.96
CA ILE A 492 -18.46 -8.68 5.31
C ILE A 492 -16.95 -8.58 5.60
N LEU A 493 -16.39 -9.53 6.35
CA LEU A 493 -14.94 -9.56 6.63
C LEU A 493 -14.11 -9.68 5.35
N ILE A 494 -14.44 -10.65 4.50
CA ILE A 494 -13.75 -10.87 3.22
C ILE A 494 -13.87 -9.64 2.32
N PHE A 495 -15.08 -9.04 2.25
CA PHE A 495 -15.34 -7.85 1.49
C PHE A 495 -14.48 -6.68 1.96
N MET A 496 -14.50 -6.38 3.26
CA MET A 496 -13.74 -5.26 3.83
C MET A 496 -12.23 -5.44 3.66
N GLU A 497 -11.67 -6.59 4.05
CA GLU A 497 -10.22 -6.81 3.94
C GLU A 497 -9.75 -6.80 2.48
N THR A 498 -10.48 -7.48 1.59
CA THR A 498 -10.09 -7.56 0.17
C THR A 498 -10.16 -6.19 -0.49
N GLN A 499 -11.27 -5.47 -0.32
CA GLN A 499 -11.46 -4.20 -1.00
C GLN A 499 -10.53 -3.10 -0.46
N ILE A 500 -10.32 -3.02 0.86
CA ILE A 500 -9.36 -2.08 1.45
C ILE A 500 -7.95 -2.39 0.96
N THR A 501 -7.58 -3.67 0.90
CA THR A 501 -6.26 -4.09 0.41
C THR A 501 -6.08 -3.73 -1.06
N THR A 502 -7.07 -3.99 -1.92
CA THR A 502 -7.03 -3.61 -3.33
C THR A 502 -6.92 -2.09 -3.49
N LEU A 503 -7.60 -1.30 -2.66
CA LEU A 503 -7.52 0.16 -2.68
C LEU A 503 -6.12 0.66 -2.30
N ILE A 504 -5.53 0.13 -1.21
CA ILE A 504 -4.19 0.50 -0.74
C ILE A 504 -3.11 0.15 -1.78
N VAL A 505 -3.24 -1.01 -2.43
CA VAL A 505 -2.31 -1.44 -3.48
C VAL A 505 -2.50 -0.63 -4.77
N SER A 506 -3.73 -0.22 -5.08
CA SER A 506 -4.08 0.49 -6.32
C SER A 506 -4.06 2.02 -6.17
N LYS A 507 -3.40 2.55 -5.15
CA LYS A 507 -3.26 4.00 -4.96
C LYS A 507 -2.58 4.65 -6.16
N LYS A 508 -3.08 5.82 -6.57
CA LYS A 508 -2.58 6.57 -7.73
C LYS A 508 -1.09 6.95 -7.60
N GLU A 509 -0.64 7.21 -6.38
CA GLU A 509 0.78 7.50 -6.06
C GLU A 509 1.75 6.41 -6.53
N ARG A 510 1.30 5.16 -6.63
CA ARG A 510 2.13 4.03 -7.08
C ARG A 510 2.27 3.94 -8.60
N LYS A 511 1.59 4.81 -9.37
CA LYS A 511 1.68 4.89 -10.84
C LYS A 511 1.49 3.54 -11.55
N LEU A 512 0.51 2.74 -11.13
CA LEU A 512 0.19 1.48 -11.81
C LEU A 512 -0.40 1.76 -13.20
N LEU A 513 0.09 1.04 -14.23
CA LEU A 513 -0.21 1.29 -15.64
C LEU A 513 -1.26 0.31 -16.21
N LYS A 514 -1.37 -0.89 -15.65
CA LYS A 514 -2.23 -1.95 -16.20
C LYS A 514 -3.63 -1.95 -15.60
N GLY A 515 -3.85 -1.21 -14.52
CA GLY A 515 -5.14 -1.04 -13.88
C GLY A 515 -5.53 -2.22 -12.98
N SER A 516 -6.39 -1.95 -12.02
CA SER A 516 -6.92 -2.91 -11.05
C SER A 516 -8.41 -3.18 -11.27
N GLY A 517 -8.90 -4.30 -10.72
CA GLY A 517 -10.32 -4.66 -10.77
C GLY A 517 -10.79 -5.12 -9.40
N PHE A 518 -11.88 -4.55 -8.92
CA PHE A 518 -12.39 -4.77 -7.57
C PHE A 518 -13.46 -5.86 -7.50
N HIS A 519 -14.24 -6.02 -8.57
CA HIS A 519 -15.35 -6.98 -8.65
C HIS A 519 -14.83 -8.38 -8.99
N LEU A 520 -13.88 -8.49 -9.93
CA LEU A 520 -13.29 -9.78 -10.29
C LEU A 520 -12.53 -10.40 -9.11
N ASP A 521 -11.73 -9.59 -8.41
CA ASP A 521 -10.96 -10.06 -7.25
C ASP A 521 -11.88 -10.56 -6.13
N LEU A 522 -12.96 -9.82 -5.85
CA LEU A 522 -13.96 -10.22 -4.85
C LEU A 522 -14.67 -11.51 -5.23
N LEU A 523 -15.08 -11.65 -6.50
CA LEU A 523 -15.74 -12.85 -7.00
C LEU A 523 -14.81 -14.06 -6.85
N LEU A 524 -13.56 -13.95 -7.26
CA LEU A 524 -12.59 -15.05 -7.19
C LEU A 524 -12.30 -15.45 -5.74
N ILE A 525 -11.92 -14.49 -4.88
CA ILE A 525 -11.60 -14.79 -3.48
C ILE A 525 -12.80 -15.38 -2.75
N GLY A 526 -13.99 -14.80 -2.94
CA GLY A 526 -15.22 -15.27 -2.30
C GLY A 526 -15.67 -16.65 -2.77
N THR A 527 -15.67 -16.89 -4.08
CA THR A 527 -16.09 -18.19 -4.64
C THR A 527 -15.10 -19.30 -4.32
N MET A 528 -13.80 -19.05 -4.48
CA MET A 528 -12.76 -20.01 -4.14
C MET A 528 -12.75 -20.30 -2.64
N GLY A 529 -12.93 -19.27 -1.79
CA GLY A 529 -13.06 -19.45 -0.34
C GLY A 529 -14.27 -20.30 0.05
N GLY A 530 -15.43 -20.11 -0.60
CA GLY A 530 -16.61 -20.94 -0.40
C GLY A 530 -16.41 -22.40 -0.84
N LEU A 531 -15.78 -22.62 -2.00
CA LEU A 531 -15.44 -23.97 -2.48
C LEU A 531 -14.43 -24.67 -1.57
N CYS A 532 -13.50 -23.93 -0.96
CA CYS A 532 -12.54 -24.47 0.00
C CYS A 532 -13.19 -25.05 1.25
N ALA A 533 -14.36 -24.53 1.64
CA ALA A 533 -15.10 -25.07 2.76
C ALA A 533 -15.50 -26.55 2.55
N LEU A 534 -15.78 -26.97 1.31
CA LEU A 534 -16.08 -28.37 0.95
C LEU A 534 -14.91 -29.32 1.25
N PHE A 535 -13.68 -28.80 1.18
CA PHE A 535 -12.45 -29.55 1.46
C PHE A 535 -11.93 -29.34 2.89
N GLY A 536 -12.69 -28.66 3.74
CA GLY A 536 -12.27 -28.31 5.09
C GLY A 536 -11.04 -27.42 5.13
N LEU A 537 -10.81 -26.67 4.05
CA LEU A 537 -9.71 -25.72 3.96
C LEU A 537 -10.14 -24.37 4.55
N PRO A 538 -9.21 -23.64 5.17
CA PRO A 538 -9.49 -22.29 5.65
C PRO A 538 -9.82 -21.36 4.49
N TRP A 539 -10.81 -20.48 4.66
CA TRP A 539 -11.02 -19.35 3.76
C TRP A 539 -9.88 -18.35 3.92
N LEU A 540 -9.56 -17.64 2.84
CA LEU A 540 -8.47 -16.68 2.81
C LEU A 540 -8.94 -15.35 2.25
N THR A 541 -8.21 -14.29 2.55
CA THR A 541 -8.47 -12.92 2.07
C THR A 541 -7.20 -12.34 1.45
N ALA A 542 -7.32 -11.20 0.77
CA ALA A 542 -6.14 -10.45 0.36
C ALA A 542 -5.44 -9.87 1.60
N ALA A 543 -4.19 -10.26 1.83
CA ALA A 543 -3.47 -9.85 3.03
C ALA A 543 -2.78 -8.51 2.81
N THR A 544 -3.20 -7.47 3.54
CA THR A 544 -2.79 -6.08 3.29
C THR A 544 -1.29 -5.88 3.33
N VAL A 545 -0.62 -6.17 4.46
CA VAL A 545 0.81 -5.87 4.58
C VAL A 545 1.66 -6.73 3.64
N ARG A 546 1.28 -7.99 3.39
CA ARG A 546 1.97 -8.86 2.41
C ARG A 546 1.82 -8.34 0.97
N SER A 547 0.64 -7.88 0.61
CA SER A 547 0.38 -7.33 -0.72
C SER A 547 1.14 -6.01 -0.93
N VAL A 548 1.17 -5.15 0.09
CA VAL A 548 1.93 -3.90 0.06
C VAL A 548 3.43 -4.15 -0.05
N THR A 549 3.99 -5.07 0.75
CA THR A 549 5.42 -5.40 0.67
C THR A 549 5.79 -6.05 -0.65
N HIS A 550 4.90 -6.88 -1.21
CA HIS A 550 5.09 -7.46 -2.54
C HIS A 550 5.16 -6.39 -3.63
N VAL A 551 4.25 -5.42 -3.61
CA VAL A 551 4.25 -4.28 -4.54
C VAL A 551 5.50 -3.43 -4.35
N ASN A 552 5.89 -3.15 -3.10
CA ASN A 552 7.10 -2.38 -2.79
C ASN A 552 8.36 -3.08 -3.30
N ALA A 553 8.44 -4.41 -3.17
CA ALA A 553 9.56 -5.21 -3.69
C ALA A 553 9.65 -5.18 -5.23
N LEU A 554 8.55 -4.87 -5.91
CA LEU A 554 8.44 -4.74 -7.36
C LEU A 554 8.47 -3.28 -7.84
N THR A 555 8.61 -2.32 -6.92
CA THR A 555 8.68 -0.89 -7.24
C THR A 555 10.09 -0.51 -7.66
N VAL A 556 10.21 0.25 -8.75
CA VAL A 556 11.46 0.82 -9.26
C VAL A 556 11.48 2.31 -8.93
N MET A 557 12.54 2.74 -8.25
CA MET A 557 12.75 4.12 -7.87
C MET A 557 13.74 4.80 -8.83
N SER A 558 13.49 6.08 -9.13
CA SER A 558 14.38 6.88 -10.00
C SER A 558 15.82 6.91 -9.46
N LYS A 559 16.79 6.71 -10.36
CA LYS A 559 18.23 6.76 -10.05
C LYS A 559 18.86 8.13 -10.27
N ALA A 560 18.23 9.00 -11.05
CA ALA A 560 18.76 10.30 -11.43
C ALA A 560 18.01 11.39 -10.67
N ILE A 561 18.64 11.88 -9.61
CA ILE A 561 18.06 12.82 -8.67
C ILE A 561 19.14 13.87 -8.39
N ALA A 562 18.80 15.16 -8.50
CA ALA A 562 19.68 16.22 -8.05
C ALA A 562 19.90 16.13 -6.53
N PRO A 563 21.07 16.51 -5.99
CA PRO A 563 21.31 16.45 -4.54
C PRO A 563 20.18 17.13 -3.75
N GLY A 564 19.53 16.39 -2.84
CA GLY A 564 18.45 16.88 -1.98
C GLY A 564 17.00 16.64 -2.47
N GLU A 565 16.77 16.07 -3.66
CA GLU A 565 15.41 15.69 -4.09
C GLU A 565 15.07 14.25 -3.63
N LYS A 566 13.81 13.97 -3.25
CA LYS A 566 13.40 12.63 -2.79
C LYS A 566 13.31 11.65 -3.97
N PRO A 567 13.66 10.37 -3.78
CA PRO A 567 13.49 9.36 -4.82
C PRO A 567 12.02 9.18 -5.16
N LYS A 568 11.68 9.44 -6.42
CA LYS A 568 10.33 9.29 -6.96
C LYS A 568 10.13 7.88 -7.53
N ILE A 569 8.92 7.36 -7.36
CA ILE A 569 8.49 6.12 -8.00
C ILE A 569 8.46 6.36 -9.52
N GLU A 570 9.23 5.55 -10.25
CA GLU A 570 9.27 5.56 -11.70
C GLU A 570 8.18 4.65 -12.25
N GLU A 571 8.20 3.38 -11.86
CA GLU A 571 7.24 2.36 -12.26
C GLU A 571 7.15 1.23 -11.22
N VAL A 572 6.06 0.46 -11.27
CA VAL A 572 5.93 -0.81 -10.54
C VAL A 572 5.81 -1.93 -11.56
N LYS A 573 6.61 -2.98 -11.41
CA LYS A 573 6.55 -4.16 -12.29
C LYS A 573 5.29 -4.99 -12.01
N GLU A 574 4.22 -4.70 -12.75
CA GLU A 574 2.97 -5.44 -12.70
C GLU A 574 3.07 -6.76 -13.45
N GLN A 575 3.02 -7.89 -12.72
CA GLN A 575 3.15 -9.23 -13.29
C GLN A 575 2.36 -10.26 -12.47
N ARG A 576 2.24 -11.50 -13.00
CA ARG A 576 1.52 -12.63 -12.38
C ARG A 576 2.42 -13.72 -11.81
N VAL A 577 3.62 -13.87 -12.38
CA VAL A 577 4.50 -15.01 -12.15
C VAL A 577 5.01 -15.07 -10.72
N THR A 578 5.33 -13.93 -10.10
CA THR A 578 5.83 -13.94 -8.71
C THR A 578 4.77 -14.47 -7.75
N GLY A 579 3.50 -14.06 -7.90
CA GLY A 579 2.40 -14.56 -7.07
C GLY A 579 2.23 -16.07 -7.19
N VAL A 580 2.29 -16.59 -8.43
CA VAL A 580 2.26 -18.04 -8.70
C VAL A 580 3.45 -18.75 -8.06
N LEU A 581 4.67 -18.24 -8.24
CA LEU A 581 5.88 -18.84 -7.68
C LEU A 581 5.89 -18.82 -6.16
N ILE A 582 5.48 -17.71 -5.54
CA ILE A 582 5.36 -17.59 -4.07
C ILE A 582 4.36 -18.64 -3.56
N ALA A 583 3.18 -18.73 -4.16
CA ALA A 583 2.15 -19.69 -3.75
C ALA A 583 2.57 -21.15 -3.97
N ALA A 584 3.28 -21.44 -5.06
CA ALA A 584 3.85 -22.76 -5.32
C ALA A 584 4.93 -23.12 -4.31
N LEU A 585 5.84 -22.20 -3.98
CA LEU A 585 6.88 -22.41 -2.97
C LEU A 585 6.29 -22.62 -1.58
N VAL A 586 5.25 -21.87 -1.19
CA VAL A 586 4.51 -22.10 0.07
C VAL A 586 3.92 -23.51 0.11
N GLY A 587 3.33 -23.98 -1.00
CA GLY A 587 2.82 -25.35 -1.10
C GLY A 587 3.93 -26.40 -0.98
N LEU A 588 5.07 -26.18 -1.63
CA LEU A 588 6.24 -27.05 -1.56
C LEU A 588 6.82 -27.13 -0.14
N SER A 589 6.61 -26.11 0.71
CA SER A 589 7.03 -26.13 2.11
C SER A 589 6.41 -27.25 2.94
N ILE A 590 5.32 -27.89 2.47
CA ILE A 590 4.77 -29.07 3.16
C ILE A 590 5.73 -30.27 3.15
N VAL A 591 6.60 -30.38 2.12
CA VAL A 591 7.65 -31.40 2.04
C VAL A 591 8.69 -31.19 3.15
N MET A 592 8.89 -29.95 3.58
CA MET A 592 9.75 -29.59 4.72
C MET A 592 9.06 -29.80 6.07
N GLY A 593 7.97 -30.57 6.15
CA GLY A 593 7.21 -30.82 7.39
C GLY A 593 8.06 -31.28 8.57
N ASN A 594 9.10 -32.10 8.33
CA ASN A 594 10.03 -32.52 9.38
C ASN A 594 10.82 -31.35 9.99
N MET A 595 11.21 -30.37 9.18
CA MET A 595 11.86 -29.14 9.67
C MET A 595 10.85 -28.22 10.36
N LEU A 596 9.63 -28.11 9.82
CA LEU A 596 8.56 -27.30 10.42
C LEU A 596 8.17 -27.76 11.82
N ARG A 597 8.17 -29.08 12.08
CA ARG A 597 7.92 -29.67 13.41
C ARG A 597 8.97 -29.29 14.46
N GLN A 598 10.16 -28.87 14.05
CA GLN A 598 11.20 -28.47 15.00
C GLN A 598 11.00 -27.05 15.51
N ILE A 599 10.16 -26.25 14.86
CA ILE A 599 9.96 -24.85 15.20
C ILE A 599 9.10 -24.72 16.47
N PRO A 600 9.63 -24.12 17.55
CA PRO A 600 8.86 -23.86 18.77
C PRO A 600 7.81 -22.78 18.55
N LEU A 601 6.62 -22.94 19.12
CA LEU A 601 5.54 -21.94 19.08
C LEU A 601 5.98 -20.60 19.68
N ALA A 602 6.85 -20.63 20.70
CA ALA A 602 7.42 -19.44 21.33
C ALA A 602 8.19 -18.54 20.36
N VAL A 603 8.91 -19.11 19.39
CA VAL A 603 9.61 -18.36 18.34
C VAL A 603 8.60 -17.59 17.48
N LEU A 604 7.48 -18.24 17.14
CA LEU A 604 6.43 -17.62 16.35
C LEU A 604 5.69 -16.50 17.10
N PHE A 605 5.53 -16.63 18.42
CA PHE A 605 5.03 -15.55 19.27
C PHE A 605 5.93 -14.30 19.16
N GLY A 606 7.25 -14.49 19.11
CA GLY A 606 8.19 -13.38 18.88
C GLY A 606 7.98 -12.69 17.53
N ILE A 607 7.70 -13.45 16.47
CA ILE A 607 7.35 -12.90 15.15
C ILE A 607 5.99 -12.21 15.17
N PHE A 608 5.00 -12.71 15.91
CA PHE A 608 3.73 -12.01 16.09
C PHE A 608 3.89 -10.67 16.80
N LEU A 609 4.70 -10.62 17.86
CA LEU A 609 5.02 -9.36 18.51
C LEU A 609 5.69 -8.38 17.53
N TYR A 610 6.64 -8.88 16.73
CA TYR A 610 7.30 -8.08 15.71
C TYR A 610 6.29 -7.52 14.69
N MET A 611 5.42 -8.36 14.12
CA MET A 611 4.39 -7.92 13.17
C MET A 611 3.38 -6.94 13.79
N GLY A 612 3.00 -7.16 15.06
CA GLY A 612 2.13 -6.24 15.80
C GLY A 612 2.75 -4.86 15.98
N VAL A 613 4.01 -4.78 16.44
CA VAL A 613 4.71 -3.50 16.66
C VAL A 613 5.03 -2.80 15.34
N THR A 614 5.51 -3.54 14.34
CA THR A 614 5.91 -2.96 13.05
C THR A 614 4.73 -2.48 12.22
N SER A 615 3.54 -3.06 12.38
CA SER A 615 2.33 -2.61 11.68
C SER A 615 1.75 -1.30 12.23
N LEU A 616 2.16 -0.86 13.42
CA LEU A 616 1.80 0.47 13.94
C LEU A 616 2.52 1.61 13.20
N THR A 617 3.68 1.32 12.60
CA THR A 617 4.46 2.33 11.89
C THR A 617 3.82 2.64 10.54
N GLY A 618 3.63 3.93 10.22
CA GLY A 618 2.90 4.39 9.04
C GLY A 618 1.37 4.54 9.20
N ILE A 619 0.80 4.29 10.38
CA ILE A 619 -0.61 4.62 10.68
C ILE A 619 -0.68 6.05 11.22
N GLN A 620 -1.36 6.97 10.53
CA GLN A 620 -1.49 8.37 10.98
C GLN A 620 -2.16 8.50 12.36
N LEU A 621 -3.12 7.63 12.70
CA LEU A 621 -3.68 7.55 14.06
C LEU A 621 -2.59 7.30 15.13
N TYR A 622 -1.62 6.41 14.87
CA TYR A 622 -0.54 6.14 15.81
C TYR A 622 0.42 7.33 15.92
N GLU A 623 0.76 7.98 14.80
CA GLU A 623 1.55 9.21 14.79
C GLU A 623 0.86 10.31 15.60
N ARG A 624 -0.44 10.56 15.34
CA ARG A 624 -1.25 11.52 16.10
C ARG A 624 -1.38 11.17 17.57
N LEU A 625 -1.45 9.89 17.92
CA LEU A 625 -1.43 9.45 19.32
C LEU A 625 -0.11 9.83 20.00
N LEU A 626 1.03 9.66 19.33
CA LEU A 626 2.33 10.12 19.84
C LEU A 626 2.38 11.64 19.97
N LEU A 627 1.77 12.39 19.06
CA LEU A 627 1.70 13.85 19.12
C LEU A 627 0.92 14.39 20.34
N ILE A 628 -0.02 13.61 20.90
CA ILE A 628 -0.70 13.97 22.16
C ILE A 628 0.30 14.06 23.32
N PHE A 629 1.31 13.18 23.34
CA PHE A 629 2.37 13.15 24.35
C PHE A 629 3.55 14.07 24.03
N MET A 630 3.58 14.65 22.83
CA MET A 630 4.64 15.54 22.38
C MET A 630 4.23 17.02 22.62
N PRO A 631 5.08 17.85 23.25
CA PRO A 631 4.82 19.29 23.35
C PRO A 631 4.67 19.93 21.97
N SER A 632 3.73 20.86 21.82
CA SER A 632 3.40 21.50 20.53
C SER A 632 4.60 22.14 19.81
N LYS A 633 5.64 22.55 20.55
CA LYS A 633 6.88 23.12 20.01
C LYS A 633 7.69 22.13 19.16
N HIS A 634 7.54 20.83 19.38
CA HIS A 634 8.28 19.78 18.67
C HIS A 634 7.42 19.09 17.62
N HIS A 635 6.21 19.59 17.35
CA HIS A 635 5.35 18.97 16.35
C HIS A 635 5.98 19.07 14.95
N PRO A 636 5.99 17.99 14.18
CA PRO A 636 6.51 17.97 12.81
C PRO A 636 5.59 18.71 11.85
N ASP A 637 6.12 19.13 10.70
CA ASP A 637 5.41 19.86 9.65
C ASP A 637 4.47 18.98 8.80
N HIS A 638 3.60 18.20 9.44
CA HIS A 638 2.55 17.46 8.74
C HIS A 638 1.36 18.36 8.40
N ILE A 639 0.67 18.07 7.28
CA ILE A 639 -0.47 18.85 6.78
C ILE A 639 -1.56 19.00 7.85
N TYR A 640 -1.85 17.93 8.60
CA TYR A 640 -2.86 17.93 9.65
C TYR A 640 -2.43 18.70 10.91
N VAL A 641 -1.13 18.88 11.16
CA VAL A 641 -0.59 19.68 12.27
C VAL A 641 -0.66 21.17 11.93
N VAL A 642 -0.33 21.53 10.69
CA VAL A 642 -0.29 22.93 10.23
C VAL A 642 -1.69 23.48 9.95
N LYS A 643 -2.57 22.66 9.34
CA LYS A 643 -3.90 23.12 8.88
C LYS A 643 -4.99 23.06 9.95
N VAL A 644 -4.80 22.31 11.03
CA VAL A 644 -5.83 22.08 12.06
C VAL A 644 -5.29 22.44 13.44
N LYS A 645 -6.12 23.09 14.25
CA LYS A 645 -5.75 23.43 15.64
C LYS A 645 -5.48 22.17 16.46
N THR A 646 -4.43 22.17 17.28
CA THR A 646 -3.98 21.00 18.06
C THR A 646 -5.09 20.38 18.92
N TRP A 647 -5.92 21.17 19.59
CA TRP A 647 -7.05 20.65 20.38
C TRP A 647 -8.08 19.90 19.52
N ARG A 648 -8.36 20.39 18.30
CA ARG A 648 -9.29 19.74 17.37
C ARG A 648 -8.69 18.44 16.81
N MET A 649 -7.41 18.43 16.50
CA MET A 649 -6.69 17.20 16.14
C MET A 649 -6.78 16.17 17.29
N ASN A 650 -6.50 16.57 18.53
CA ASN A 650 -6.58 15.67 19.68
C ASN A 650 -8.00 15.15 19.93
N LEU A 651 -9.02 16.00 19.74
CA LEU A 651 -10.43 15.58 19.83
C LEU A 651 -10.77 14.51 18.78
N PHE A 652 -10.32 14.70 17.54
CA PHE A 652 -10.50 13.71 16.48
C PHE A 652 -9.84 12.37 16.82
N THR A 653 -8.59 12.40 17.28
CA THR A 653 -7.87 11.21 17.75
C THR A 653 -8.59 10.54 18.91
N CYS A 654 -9.13 11.30 19.87
CA CYS A 654 -9.92 10.75 20.98
C CYS A 654 -11.19 10.03 20.51
N ILE A 655 -11.87 10.56 19.48
CA ILE A 655 -13.03 9.89 18.88
C ILE A 655 -12.62 8.56 18.23
N GLN A 656 -11.48 8.52 17.52
CA GLN A 656 -10.94 7.28 16.95
C GLN A 656 -10.62 6.25 18.04
N LEU A 657 -9.95 6.67 19.13
CA LEU A 657 -9.65 5.80 20.27
C LEU A 657 -10.92 5.27 20.94
N ALA A 658 -11.96 6.10 21.09
CA ALA A 658 -13.25 5.65 21.61
C ALA A 658 -13.89 4.56 20.72
N CYS A 659 -13.79 4.69 19.39
CA CYS A 659 -14.23 3.65 18.45
C CYS A 659 -13.42 2.36 18.62
N ILE A 660 -12.10 2.46 18.80
CA ILE A 660 -11.23 1.29 19.04
C ILE A 660 -11.60 0.59 20.35
N VAL A 661 -11.83 1.34 21.42
CA VAL A 661 -12.27 0.78 22.72
C VAL A 661 -13.61 0.07 22.56
N LEU A 662 -14.57 0.67 21.86
CA LEU A 662 -15.86 0.03 21.57
C LEU A 662 -15.68 -1.29 20.80
N LEU A 663 -14.86 -1.27 19.74
CA LEU A 663 -14.54 -2.47 18.96
C LEU A 663 -13.83 -3.54 19.79
N TRP A 664 -12.93 -3.14 20.70
CA TRP A 664 -12.23 -4.05 21.61
C TRP A 664 -13.17 -4.73 22.62
N VAL A 665 -14.12 -3.98 23.17
CA VAL A 665 -15.14 -4.51 24.08
C VAL A 665 -16.04 -5.49 23.35
N VAL A 666 -16.51 -5.15 22.14
CA VAL A 666 -17.32 -6.06 21.32
C VAL A 666 -16.54 -7.34 21.01
N LYS A 667 -15.27 -7.22 20.60
CA LYS A 667 -14.39 -8.36 20.35
C LYS A 667 -14.18 -9.27 21.57
N SER A 668 -14.10 -8.69 22.77
CA SER A 668 -13.82 -9.43 24.01
C SER A 668 -15.06 -10.12 24.61
N THR A 669 -16.26 -9.82 24.11
CA THR A 669 -17.52 -10.38 24.60
C THR A 669 -18.03 -11.49 23.67
N VAL A 670 -19.11 -12.18 24.07
CA VAL A 670 -19.83 -13.16 23.22
C VAL A 670 -20.38 -12.50 21.95
N ALA A 671 -20.52 -11.17 21.95
CA ALA A 671 -20.88 -10.37 20.78
C ALA A 671 -19.71 -10.15 19.80
N SER A 672 -18.60 -10.90 19.90
CA SER A 672 -17.47 -10.81 18.95
C SER A 672 -17.90 -11.04 17.50
N LEU A 673 -18.98 -11.80 17.27
CA LEU A 673 -19.61 -11.97 15.96
C LEU A 673 -20.22 -10.67 15.40
N ALA A 674 -20.49 -9.65 16.22
CA ALA A 674 -20.96 -8.35 15.74
C ALA A 674 -19.81 -7.41 15.31
N PHE A 675 -18.55 -7.82 15.53
CA PHE A 675 -17.36 -7.00 15.29
C PHE A 675 -17.33 -6.28 13.92
N PRO A 676 -17.57 -6.95 12.78
CA PRO A 676 -17.52 -6.31 11.46
C PRO A 676 -18.67 -5.32 11.22
N PHE A 677 -19.83 -5.53 11.83
CA PHE A 677 -20.93 -4.56 11.76
C PHE A 677 -20.57 -3.28 12.48
N VAL A 678 -19.99 -3.39 13.68
CA VAL A 678 -19.53 -2.23 14.45
C VAL A 678 -18.40 -1.50 13.72
N LEU A 679 -17.52 -2.23 13.02
CA LEU A 679 -16.50 -1.63 12.17
C LEU A 679 -17.13 -0.83 11.02
N ILE A 680 -18.12 -1.40 10.33
CA ILE A 680 -18.84 -0.68 9.25
C ILE A 680 -19.56 0.55 9.80
N MET A 681 -20.10 0.52 11.03
CA MET A 681 -20.75 1.68 11.65
C MET A 681 -19.81 2.88 11.85
N THR A 682 -18.49 2.69 11.79
CA THR A 682 -17.53 3.82 11.77
C THR A 682 -17.62 4.65 10.49
N VAL A 683 -18.08 4.07 9.37
CA VAL A 683 -18.24 4.77 8.08
C VAL A 683 -19.34 5.84 8.14
N PRO A 684 -20.60 5.54 8.55
CA PRO A 684 -21.62 6.56 8.72
C PRO A 684 -21.28 7.53 9.86
N LEU A 685 -20.58 7.08 10.92
CA LEU A 685 -20.06 7.99 11.94
C LEU A 685 -19.16 9.06 11.31
N ARG A 686 -18.20 8.66 10.47
CA ARG A 686 -17.35 9.60 9.72
C ARG A 686 -18.12 10.48 8.76
N ARG A 687 -19.11 9.93 8.05
CA ARG A 687 -19.83 10.66 7.00
C ARG A 687 -20.89 11.63 7.51
N PHE A 688 -21.59 11.30 8.59
CA PHE A 688 -22.77 12.05 9.03
C PHE A 688 -22.59 12.74 10.39
N VAL A 689 -21.78 12.16 11.29
CA VAL A 689 -21.61 12.69 12.65
C VAL A 689 -20.44 13.65 12.73
N LEU A 690 -19.26 13.26 12.21
CA LEU A 690 -18.06 14.10 12.25
C LEU A 690 -18.19 15.48 11.56
N PRO A 691 -18.89 15.63 10.41
CA PRO A 691 -19.11 16.95 9.78
C PRO A 691 -19.99 17.90 10.61
N ARG A 692 -20.68 17.42 11.65
CA ARG A 692 -21.42 18.30 12.58
C ARG A 692 -20.50 18.99 13.58
N PHE A 693 -19.32 18.41 13.86
CA PHE A 693 -18.37 18.91 14.85
C PHE A 693 -17.14 19.58 14.22
N PHE A 694 -16.76 19.16 13.01
CA PHE A 694 -15.57 19.62 12.29
C PHE A 694 -15.95 20.24 10.95
N HIS A 695 -15.14 21.20 10.49
CA HIS A 695 -15.33 21.77 9.15
C HIS A 695 -14.79 20.82 8.09
N ASP A 696 -15.38 20.84 6.88
CA ASP A 696 -14.95 19.98 5.77
C ASP A 696 -13.46 20.14 5.42
N ARG A 697 -12.91 21.34 5.58
CA ARG A 697 -11.47 21.60 5.39
C ARG A 697 -10.61 20.91 6.45
N GLU A 698 -11.07 20.84 7.70
CA GLU A 698 -10.35 20.18 8.78
C GLU A 698 -10.40 18.67 8.61
N LEU A 699 -11.59 18.12 8.31
CA LEU A 699 -11.74 16.68 8.03
C LEU A 699 -10.94 16.27 6.80
N LYS A 700 -10.91 17.10 5.75
CA LYS A 700 -10.07 16.83 4.58
C LYS A 700 -8.59 16.85 4.92
N ALA A 701 -8.12 17.67 5.85
CA ALA A 701 -6.72 17.66 6.29
C ALA A 701 -6.40 16.48 7.22
N LEU A 702 -7.36 16.04 8.04
CA LEU A 702 -7.20 14.91 8.97
C LEU A 702 -7.38 13.53 8.31
N ASP A 703 -8.05 13.49 7.15
CA ASP A 703 -8.30 12.32 6.32
C ASP A 703 -7.63 12.46 4.91
N SER A 704 -6.75 13.44 4.70
CA SER A 704 -6.05 13.55 3.42
C SER A 704 -5.03 12.42 3.32
N GLU A 705 -5.17 11.61 2.28
CA GLU A 705 -4.19 10.60 1.91
C GLU A 705 -2.91 11.20 1.31
N ASP A 706 -2.80 12.54 1.19
CA ASP A 706 -1.63 13.28 0.65
C ASP A 706 -0.34 13.15 1.51
N ALA A 707 -0.22 12.06 2.27
CA ALA A 707 1.09 11.58 2.70
C ALA A 707 1.77 11.03 1.44
N GLU A 708 2.70 11.80 0.86
CA GLU A 708 3.75 11.22 0.00
C GLU A 708 4.15 9.87 0.62
N PRO A 709 4.19 8.76 -0.15
CA PRO A 709 4.50 7.45 0.41
C PRO A 709 5.76 7.60 1.25
N ASN A 710 5.62 7.41 2.56
CA ASN A 710 6.65 7.76 3.52
C ASN A 710 7.72 6.66 3.50
N PHE A 711 8.51 6.64 2.43
CA PHE A 711 9.69 5.79 2.31
C PHE A 711 10.77 6.20 3.33
N ASP A 712 10.60 7.32 4.05
CA ASP A 712 11.53 7.79 5.08
C ASP A 712 11.71 6.78 6.22
N GLU A 713 10.73 5.90 6.51
CA GLU A 713 10.92 4.82 7.49
C GLU A 713 11.73 3.62 6.95
N ASP A 714 11.80 3.43 5.63
CA ASP A 714 12.50 2.29 4.98
C ASP A 714 13.67 2.73 4.07
N GLY A 715 14.05 4.02 4.04
CA GLY A 715 14.83 4.52 2.90
C GLY A 715 15.53 5.87 2.96
N ARG A 716 15.82 6.46 4.14
CA ARG A 716 16.92 7.45 4.19
C ARG A 716 18.25 6.71 4.15
N ASP A 717 18.72 6.38 2.95
CA ASP A 717 20.14 6.05 2.76
C ASP A 717 20.90 7.38 2.91
N GLU A 718 21.37 7.69 4.13
CA GLU A 718 22.17 8.88 4.44
C GLU A 718 23.40 9.05 3.52
N TYR A 719 23.74 8.02 2.74
CA TYR A 719 24.79 8.05 1.72
C TYR A 719 24.47 8.92 0.49
N ASN A 720 23.20 9.23 0.20
CA ASN A 720 22.88 10.13 -0.93
C ASN A 720 23.02 11.63 -0.58
N GLU A 721 23.25 11.97 0.69
CA GLU A 721 23.44 13.37 1.13
C GLU A 721 24.90 13.70 1.48
N LEU A 722 25.82 12.74 1.41
CA LEU A 722 27.23 13.02 1.66
C LEU A 722 27.94 13.46 0.37
N HIS A 723 28.22 14.76 0.30
CA HIS A 723 29.24 15.32 -0.57
C HIS A 723 30.48 14.44 -0.50
N MET A 724 30.90 13.83 -1.62
CA MET A 724 32.28 13.36 -1.71
C MET A 724 33.16 14.60 -1.68
N PRO A 725 34.14 14.71 -0.75
CA PRO A 725 35.17 15.71 -0.90
C PRO A 725 35.93 15.39 -2.19
N VAL A 726 36.03 16.39 -3.07
CA VAL A 726 36.93 16.37 -4.24
C VAL A 726 38.37 16.29 -3.75
#